data_AF-A0A0M9ZKZ9-F1
#
_entry.id   AF-A0A0M9ZKZ9-F1
#
_cell.length_a   1.000
_cell.length_b   1.000
_cell.length_c   1.000
_cell.angle_alpha   90.00
_cell.angle_beta   90.00
_cell.angle_gamma   90.00
#
_symmetry.space_group_name_H-M   'P 1'
#
loop_
_entity.id
_entity.type
_entity.pdbx_description
1 polymer ?
#
loop_
_entity_poly.entity_id
_entity_poly.type
_entity_poly.pdbx_seq_one_letter_code
_entity_poly.pdbx_strand_id
1 'polypeptide(L)'
;MTTVDQILFGWAERDHEGNAGVRPVAHSGLRTIDRWAKRLQYVWATQDGQGEQPELTASLVHLVFEDEAAVLRKLPSRNPDGRGGATLTHVLVGDPRAIGSRLALGLHDWPGWQEREPDGSRTALAPLDLTDLEEAARPGLAALRERVTEIPAHQLSALVARVLAEPAEDFSVITRPPLALPMMTALLDIVGPVDGRPWTFAGRESTDKGSHQPRVVFLAARPPQSMYINQRHRVDVTEPPPDSDTARFAAQLVELYLESGHAALERIRPRQPLRDAADAAAWRRSVPVVDGRISDPRVRLDVFLDDDLLERAAARGALMSERNHFVGELRKQPVEWLVAALRRWHRLEQRAVRRHELRDLLVSEAVEACLAGNGPDALVHATADAEPPASSVSAVFHQQVHEGLDLSRPGHRRLLIVALHLGMPAAALDHAGLLAASPADELLDLVGRYAERFPDAMHLVLRHLADAGESPDTARLWYEQRLLLGPVDRIAGGDRVKEVDCFRQLLLAAYGPVLDRAAATELVERAGVQAPLGLYAAALELAGDDMAEQPIRYELSEQFLRDHGYAGQGPRPATVSTFRPRSGGPVLGGPARPAAPPTPAPGAYQPHPATTGTGTGAYPPPSATRAHTEWAHPAAPDPAQPPASAASAGTPHHPQGVVPDPARWDTPVPPQRPSRSTTDPRAGDGPQAPSAGRERRRDHLGHLDGASVFFATALVLVLLCAVGYILLTSMP
;
A
#
# COMPACT_ATOMS: atom_id res chain seq x y z
N MET A 1 5.63 -31.77 -8.14
CA MET A 1 4.85 -31.57 -9.37
C MET A 1 3.63 -32.45 -9.24
N THR A 2 2.48 -31.82 -9.04
CA THR A 2 1.19 -32.51 -8.91
C THR A 2 0.51 -32.37 -10.25
N THR A 3 0.29 -33.48 -10.95
CA THR A 3 -0.25 -33.44 -12.30
C THR A 3 -1.76 -33.33 -12.29
N VAL A 4 -2.31 -32.49 -13.18
CA VAL A 4 -3.73 -32.41 -13.51
C VAL A 4 -3.92 -33.07 -14.88
N ASP A 5 -4.75 -34.10 -14.93
CA ASP A 5 -5.05 -34.83 -16.15
C ASP A 5 -6.12 -34.12 -17.00
N GLN A 6 -6.07 -34.32 -18.31
CA GLN A 6 -6.99 -33.71 -19.27
C GLN A 6 -7.82 -34.77 -20.00
N ILE A 7 -9.12 -34.53 -20.17
CA ILE A 7 -9.99 -35.28 -21.08
C ILE A 7 -10.81 -34.29 -21.90
N LEU A 8 -10.78 -34.44 -23.22
CA LEU A 8 -11.72 -33.80 -24.13
C LEU A 8 -12.82 -34.79 -24.50
N PHE A 9 -14.07 -34.42 -24.21
CA PHE A 9 -15.27 -35.19 -24.49
C PHE A 9 -16.03 -34.57 -25.67
N GLY A 10 -16.14 -35.32 -26.77
CA GLY A 10 -16.79 -34.92 -28.03
C GLY A 10 -18.06 -35.73 -28.32
N TRP A 11 -18.95 -35.20 -29.17
CA TRP A 11 -20.27 -35.79 -29.37
C TRP A 11 -20.24 -36.93 -30.41
N ALA A 12 -20.69 -38.13 -30.01
CA ALA A 12 -20.89 -39.25 -30.91
C ALA A 12 -22.35 -39.36 -31.37
N GLU A 13 -22.52 -39.64 -32.66
CA GLU A 13 -23.78 -40.19 -33.20
C GLU A 13 -24.06 -41.58 -32.61
N ARG A 14 -25.24 -42.12 -32.91
CA ARG A 14 -25.64 -43.45 -32.41
C ARG A 14 -24.67 -44.51 -32.92
N ASP A 15 -24.09 -45.24 -31.98
CA ASP A 15 -23.44 -46.52 -32.29
C ASP A 15 -24.46 -47.54 -32.83
N HIS A 16 -23.97 -48.71 -33.24
CA HIS A 16 -24.80 -49.78 -33.78
C HIS A 16 -25.73 -50.43 -32.74
N GLU A 17 -25.57 -50.09 -31.45
CA GLU A 17 -26.43 -50.52 -30.34
C GLU A 17 -27.53 -49.47 -30.04
N GLY A 18 -27.42 -48.28 -30.63
CA GLY A 18 -28.38 -47.18 -30.53
C GLY A 18 -27.98 -46.05 -29.56
N ASN A 19 -26.82 -46.13 -28.93
CA ASN A 19 -26.35 -45.15 -27.95
C ASN A 19 -25.78 -43.91 -28.66
N ALA A 20 -26.51 -42.79 -28.62
CA ALA A 20 -25.91 -41.47 -28.85
C ALA A 20 -25.45 -40.90 -27.51
N GLY A 21 -24.31 -40.23 -27.48
CA GLY A 21 -23.75 -39.66 -26.26
C GLY A 21 -22.38 -39.04 -26.47
N VAL A 22 -21.81 -38.49 -25.40
CA VAL A 22 -20.49 -37.87 -25.43
C VAL A 22 -19.43 -38.91 -25.08
N ARG A 23 -18.35 -38.97 -25.87
CA ARG A 23 -17.23 -39.92 -25.73
C ARG A 23 -15.91 -39.17 -25.54
N PRO A 24 -14.88 -39.76 -24.88
CA PRO A 24 -13.54 -39.19 -24.94
C PRO A 24 -13.04 -39.18 -26.39
N VAL A 25 -12.56 -38.03 -26.87
CA VAL A 25 -11.94 -37.85 -28.19
C VAL A 25 -10.45 -37.50 -28.10
N ALA A 26 -10.01 -36.94 -26.97
CA ALA A 26 -8.59 -36.85 -26.62
C ALA A 26 -8.40 -36.91 -25.09
N HIS A 27 -7.24 -37.39 -24.63
CA HIS A 27 -6.95 -37.50 -23.19
C HIS A 27 -5.44 -37.59 -22.87
N SER A 28 -5.06 -37.30 -21.63
CA SER A 28 -3.69 -37.45 -21.13
C SER A 28 -3.28 -38.87 -20.72
N GLY A 29 -4.18 -39.85 -20.78
CA GLY A 29 -3.93 -41.25 -20.41
C GLY A 29 -4.41 -41.65 -19.02
N LEU A 30 -5.22 -40.80 -18.38
CA LEU A 30 -5.86 -41.00 -17.09
C LEU A 30 -6.59 -42.37 -16.97
N ARG A 31 -6.34 -43.11 -15.89
CA ARG A 31 -6.94 -44.45 -15.67
C ARG A 31 -8.45 -44.45 -15.39
N THR A 32 -9.05 -43.30 -15.14
CA THR A 32 -10.46 -43.13 -14.75
C THR A 32 -11.34 -42.56 -15.87
N ILE A 33 -10.89 -42.54 -17.13
CA ILE A 33 -11.67 -42.05 -18.29
C ILE A 33 -13.07 -42.69 -18.35
N ASP A 34 -13.19 -44.02 -18.23
CA ASP A 34 -14.48 -44.72 -18.24
C ASP A 34 -15.39 -44.34 -17.06
N ARG A 35 -14.79 -43.99 -15.92
CA ARG A 35 -15.49 -43.53 -14.72
C ARG A 35 -16.06 -42.12 -14.95
N TRP A 36 -15.29 -41.24 -15.59
CA TRP A 36 -15.74 -39.90 -15.97
C TRP A 36 -16.78 -39.91 -17.08
N ALA A 37 -16.62 -40.76 -18.10
CA ALA A 37 -17.64 -40.97 -19.13
C ALA A 37 -19.00 -41.37 -18.52
N LYS A 38 -19.01 -42.27 -17.54
CA LYS A 38 -20.22 -42.69 -16.81
C LYS A 38 -20.76 -41.59 -15.88
N ARG A 39 -19.91 -40.94 -15.07
CA ARG A 39 -20.32 -39.85 -14.15
C ARG A 39 -21.02 -38.70 -14.89
N LEU A 40 -20.55 -38.38 -16.10
CA LEU A 40 -20.99 -37.20 -16.85
C LEU A 40 -22.14 -37.46 -17.84
N GLN A 41 -22.54 -38.72 -18.06
CA GLN A 41 -23.60 -39.14 -19.00
C GLN A 41 -24.93 -38.38 -18.86
N TYR A 42 -25.21 -37.82 -17.68
CA TYR A 42 -26.44 -37.10 -17.33
C TYR A 42 -26.27 -35.58 -17.21
N VAL A 43 -25.09 -35.02 -17.57
CA VAL A 43 -24.65 -33.65 -17.25
C VAL A 43 -24.46 -32.78 -18.52
N TRP A 44 -24.89 -33.26 -19.69
CA TRP A 44 -24.30 -32.88 -20.99
C TRP A 44 -25.19 -32.08 -21.98
N ALA A 45 -26.18 -31.31 -21.53
CA ALA A 45 -27.04 -30.56 -22.45
C ALA A 45 -27.33 -29.11 -22.04
N THR A 46 -26.46 -28.18 -22.44
CA THR A 46 -26.82 -26.75 -22.57
C THR A 46 -27.71 -26.57 -23.79
N GLN A 47 -29.01 -26.89 -23.66
CA GLN A 47 -29.97 -26.83 -24.78
C GLN A 47 -30.20 -25.40 -25.30
N ASP A 48 -29.98 -24.39 -24.46
CA ASP A 48 -30.21 -22.98 -24.75
C ASP A 48 -28.98 -22.32 -25.41
N GLY A 49 -28.82 -22.51 -26.72
CA GLY A 49 -27.69 -21.95 -27.48
C GLY A 49 -27.74 -22.16 -29.00
N GLN A 50 -28.66 -21.48 -29.70
CA GLN A 50 -28.65 -21.38 -31.19
C GLN A 50 -27.91 -20.13 -31.73
N GLY A 51 -27.23 -19.37 -30.87
CA GLY A 51 -26.56 -18.12 -31.23
C GLY A 51 -25.15 -18.31 -31.84
N GLU A 52 -24.66 -17.26 -32.49
CA GLU A 52 -23.39 -17.27 -33.23
C GLU A 52 -22.12 -17.09 -32.36
N GLN A 53 -22.28 -16.93 -31.04
CA GLN A 53 -21.18 -16.65 -30.10
C GLN A 53 -21.09 -17.76 -29.04
N PRO A 54 -20.36 -18.87 -29.33
CA PRO A 54 -20.29 -20.02 -28.42
C PRO A 54 -19.62 -19.67 -27.09
N GLU A 55 -18.63 -18.78 -27.08
CA GLU A 55 -17.92 -18.33 -25.87
C GLU A 55 -18.87 -17.73 -24.81
N LEU A 56 -19.81 -16.86 -25.22
CA LEU A 56 -20.84 -16.28 -24.32
C LEU A 56 -21.91 -17.29 -23.88
N THR A 57 -21.84 -18.53 -24.40
CA THR A 57 -22.75 -19.63 -24.03
C THR A 57 -22.04 -20.82 -23.40
N ALA A 58 -20.73 -20.70 -23.14
CA ALA A 58 -19.96 -21.65 -22.37
C ALA A 58 -20.54 -21.84 -20.95
N SER A 59 -20.36 -23.04 -20.39
CA SER A 59 -20.66 -23.33 -18.99
C SER A 59 -19.42 -23.88 -18.30
N LEU A 60 -19.06 -23.28 -17.17
CA LEU A 60 -18.00 -23.73 -16.29
C LEU A 60 -18.63 -24.51 -15.12
N VAL A 61 -18.15 -25.73 -14.88
CA VAL A 61 -18.65 -26.61 -13.82
C VAL A 61 -17.48 -27.12 -12.96
N HIS A 62 -17.67 -27.11 -11.64
CA HIS A 62 -16.77 -27.69 -10.66
C HIS A 62 -17.47 -28.84 -9.92
N LEU A 63 -16.91 -30.04 -9.99
CA LEU A 63 -17.42 -31.26 -9.33
C LEU A 63 -16.36 -31.86 -8.40
N VAL A 64 -16.81 -32.44 -7.30
CA VAL A 64 -15.97 -33.19 -6.35
C VAL A 64 -16.65 -34.52 -6.05
N PHE A 65 -15.90 -35.61 -6.15
CA PHE A 65 -16.25 -36.96 -5.72
C PHE A 65 -15.25 -37.41 -4.63
N GLU A 66 -15.43 -38.60 -4.07
CA GLU A 66 -14.65 -39.10 -2.92
C GLU A 66 -13.13 -39.10 -3.14
N ASP A 67 -12.67 -39.40 -4.36
CA ASP A 67 -11.26 -39.58 -4.72
C ASP A 67 -10.74 -38.63 -5.81
N GLU A 68 -11.60 -37.85 -6.46
CA GLU A 68 -11.27 -36.97 -7.59
C GLU A 68 -12.13 -35.72 -7.61
N ALA A 69 -11.55 -34.57 -7.95
CA ALA A 69 -12.28 -33.37 -8.38
C ALA A 69 -12.03 -33.06 -9.85
N ALA A 70 -12.93 -32.28 -10.45
CA ALA A 70 -12.80 -31.85 -11.83
C ALA A 70 -13.36 -30.45 -12.10
N VAL A 71 -12.71 -29.76 -13.05
CA VAL A 71 -13.19 -28.52 -13.68
C VAL A 71 -13.56 -28.83 -15.12
N LEU A 72 -14.76 -28.43 -15.55
CA LEU A 72 -15.29 -28.69 -16.88
C LEU A 72 -15.66 -27.38 -17.56
N ARG A 73 -15.14 -27.12 -18.77
CA ARG A 73 -15.68 -26.10 -19.68
C ARG A 73 -16.48 -26.81 -20.77
N LYS A 74 -17.79 -26.64 -20.71
CA LYS A 74 -18.77 -27.07 -21.72
C LYS A 74 -18.93 -25.95 -22.75
N LEU A 75 -18.86 -26.29 -24.03
CA LEU A 75 -19.10 -25.40 -25.16
C LEU A 75 -20.23 -26.00 -26.01
N PRO A 76 -21.32 -25.25 -26.30
CA PRO A 76 -22.36 -25.72 -27.20
C PRO A 76 -21.76 -26.03 -28.58
N SER A 77 -22.06 -27.21 -29.10
CA SER A 77 -21.61 -27.65 -30.43
C SER A 77 -22.79 -28.13 -31.27
N ARG A 78 -22.51 -28.36 -32.56
CA ARG A 78 -23.42 -29.06 -33.47
C ARG A 78 -22.91 -30.48 -33.65
N ASN A 79 -23.80 -31.44 -33.83
CA ASN A 79 -23.39 -32.77 -34.32
C ASN A 79 -22.96 -32.68 -35.81
N PRO A 80 -22.44 -33.76 -36.42
CA PRO A 80 -22.04 -33.74 -37.83
C PRO A 80 -23.17 -33.37 -38.82
N ASP A 81 -24.43 -33.68 -38.53
CA ASP A 81 -25.61 -33.21 -39.30
C ASP A 81 -25.86 -31.68 -39.20
N GLY A 82 -25.10 -30.96 -38.38
CA GLY A 82 -25.33 -29.54 -38.11
C GLY A 82 -26.47 -29.25 -37.11
N ARG A 83 -27.05 -30.28 -36.49
CA ARG A 83 -28.11 -30.15 -35.46
C ARG A 83 -27.51 -29.66 -34.14
N GLY A 84 -28.11 -28.62 -33.57
CA GLY A 84 -27.75 -28.12 -32.23
C GLY A 84 -28.20 -29.06 -31.10
N GLY A 85 -27.56 -28.93 -29.94
CA GLY A 85 -27.79 -29.78 -28.76
C GLY A 85 -26.68 -30.79 -28.47
N ALA A 86 -25.62 -30.81 -29.29
CA ALA A 86 -24.35 -31.41 -28.91
C ALA A 86 -23.57 -30.47 -27.97
N THR A 87 -22.55 -30.98 -27.28
CA THR A 87 -21.70 -30.19 -26.39
C THR A 87 -20.29 -30.78 -26.39
N LEU A 88 -19.30 -29.94 -26.72
CA LEU A 88 -17.88 -30.25 -26.49
C LEU A 88 -17.57 -29.95 -25.02
N THR A 89 -16.96 -30.89 -24.29
CA THR A 89 -16.59 -30.65 -22.89
C THR A 89 -15.12 -30.95 -22.67
N HIS A 90 -14.32 -29.92 -22.37
CA HIS A 90 -12.96 -30.13 -21.89
C HIS A 90 -12.96 -30.24 -20.35
N VAL A 91 -12.28 -31.24 -19.83
CA VAL A 91 -12.30 -31.64 -18.41
C VAL A 91 -10.87 -31.71 -17.89
N LEU A 92 -10.61 -31.04 -16.78
CA LEU A 92 -9.39 -31.12 -15.98
C LEU A 92 -9.69 -31.96 -14.73
N VAL A 93 -8.87 -32.97 -14.41
CA VAL A 93 -9.11 -33.93 -13.30
C VAL A 93 -7.88 -34.00 -12.38
N GLY A 94 -8.10 -34.10 -11.06
CA GLY A 94 -7.02 -34.22 -10.08
C GLY A 94 -7.50 -34.43 -8.64
N ASP A 95 -6.57 -34.31 -7.68
CA ASP A 95 -6.83 -34.45 -6.24
C ASP A 95 -7.88 -33.40 -5.78
N PRO A 96 -8.95 -33.80 -5.06
CA PRO A 96 -9.98 -32.89 -4.55
C PRO A 96 -9.50 -31.89 -3.50
N ARG A 97 -8.26 -32.00 -3.00
CA ARG A 97 -7.58 -31.01 -2.15
C ARG A 97 -6.82 -29.96 -2.97
N ALA A 98 -6.46 -30.28 -4.20
CA ALA A 98 -5.78 -29.38 -5.14
C ALA A 98 -6.78 -28.61 -6.01
N ILE A 99 -7.71 -29.32 -6.65
CA ILE A 99 -8.73 -28.71 -7.51
C ILE A 99 -9.88 -28.21 -6.63
N GLY A 100 -9.67 -27.03 -6.05
CA GLY A 100 -10.67 -26.31 -5.27
C GLY A 100 -11.49 -25.32 -6.11
N SER A 101 -12.63 -24.89 -5.58
CA SER A 101 -13.59 -24.03 -6.30
C SER A 101 -13.04 -22.66 -6.70
N ARG A 102 -12.04 -22.13 -5.97
CA ARG A 102 -11.32 -20.89 -6.33
C ARG A 102 -10.43 -21.07 -7.56
N LEU A 103 -9.73 -22.20 -7.68
CA LEU A 103 -8.99 -22.58 -8.89
C LEU A 103 -9.95 -22.75 -10.06
N ALA A 104 -11.04 -23.49 -9.86
CA ALA A 104 -12.06 -23.72 -10.88
C ALA A 104 -12.63 -22.40 -11.43
N LEU A 105 -13.05 -21.47 -10.56
CA LEU A 105 -13.53 -20.13 -10.96
C LEU A 105 -12.44 -19.33 -11.68
N GLY A 106 -11.21 -19.33 -11.18
CA GLY A 106 -10.11 -18.61 -11.79
C GLY A 106 -9.75 -19.09 -13.20
N LEU A 107 -10.05 -20.33 -13.54
CA LEU A 107 -9.86 -20.89 -14.88
C LEU A 107 -10.98 -20.53 -15.88
N HIS A 108 -11.97 -19.68 -15.56
CA HIS A 108 -13.14 -19.47 -16.42
C HIS A 108 -12.84 -18.99 -17.86
N ASP A 109 -11.73 -18.26 -18.01
CA ASP A 109 -11.21 -17.59 -19.20
C ASP A 109 -9.83 -18.13 -19.63
N TRP A 110 -9.38 -19.25 -19.02
CA TRP A 110 -8.04 -19.79 -19.20
C TRP A 110 -7.75 -20.19 -20.68
N PRO A 111 -6.71 -19.65 -21.33
CA PRO A 111 -6.49 -19.85 -22.77
C PRO A 111 -6.04 -21.27 -23.17
N GLY A 112 -5.83 -22.19 -22.22
CA GLY A 112 -5.50 -23.59 -22.49
C GLY A 112 -6.72 -24.51 -22.75
N TRP A 113 -7.95 -24.01 -22.57
CA TRP A 113 -9.15 -24.79 -22.86
C TRP A 113 -9.23 -25.24 -24.32
N GLN A 114 -9.54 -26.52 -24.56
CA GLN A 114 -9.75 -27.03 -25.91
C GLN A 114 -11.15 -26.65 -26.43
N GLU A 115 -11.20 -25.88 -27.52
CA GLU A 115 -12.45 -25.33 -28.06
C GLU A 115 -13.01 -26.06 -29.28
N ARG A 116 -12.27 -27.06 -29.80
CA ARG A 116 -12.64 -27.88 -30.97
C ARG A 116 -12.20 -29.32 -30.75
N GLU A 117 -12.86 -30.27 -31.41
CA GLU A 117 -12.37 -31.65 -31.49
C GLU A 117 -11.11 -31.70 -32.40
N PRO A 118 -10.10 -32.54 -32.07
CA PRO A 118 -8.87 -32.62 -32.86
C PRO A 118 -9.04 -33.42 -34.15
N ASP A 119 -8.34 -33.01 -35.21
CA ASP A 119 -8.40 -33.60 -36.55
C ASP A 119 -7.77 -35.01 -36.65
N GLY A 120 -8.41 -36.01 -36.03
CA GLY A 120 -8.20 -37.46 -36.18
C GLY A 120 -6.84 -38.04 -35.77
N SER A 121 -5.84 -37.18 -35.54
CA SER A 121 -4.40 -37.52 -35.46
C SER A 121 -3.75 -37.13 -34.13
N ARG A 122 -4.47 -36.41 -33.27
CA ARG A 122 -4.01 -35.94 -31.94
C ARG A 122 -5.02 -36.30 -30.85
N THR A 123 -5.08 -37.58 -30.51
CA THR A 123 -5.89 -38.11 -29.40
C THR A 123 -5.17 -38.05 -28.05
N ALA A 124 -3.85 -37.79 -28.04
CA ALA A 124 -3.07 -37.62 -26.82
C ALA A 124 -2.98 -36.13 -26.42
N LEU A 125 -3.39 -35.83 -25.19
CA LEU A 125 -3.09 -34.57 -24.50
C LEU A 125 -1.88 -34.78 -23.57
N ALA A 126 -1.24 -33.71 -23.11
CA ALA A 126 -0.28 -33.79 -22.01
C ALA A 126 -1.01 -33.62 -20.66
N PRO A 127 -0.58 -34.26 -19.56
CA PRO A 127 -0.89 -33.78 -18.23
C PRO A 127 -0.35 -32.36 -18.03
N LEU A 128 -1.03 -31.56 -17.21
CA LEU A 128 -0.63 -30.21 -16.82
C LEU A 128 0.02 -30.24 -15.43
N ASP A 129 0.89 -29.28 -15.09
CA ASP A 129 1.27 -29.07 -13.69
C ASP A 129 0.23 -28.19 -12.98
N LEU A 130 -0.06 -28.53 -11.72
CA LEU A 130 -0.99 -27.79 -10.87
C LEU A 130 -0.55 -26.35 -10.62
N THR A 131 0.74 -26.07 -10.40
CA THR A 131 1.21 -24.73 -10.08
C THR A 131 1.12 -23.79 -11.27
N ASP A 132 1.39 -24.29 -12.49
CA ASP A 132 1.15 -23.53 -13.74
C ASP A 132 -0.33 -23.15 -13.88
N LEU A 133 -1.25 -24.05 -13.50
CA LEU A 133 -2.70 -23.79 -13.47
C LEU A 133 -3.10 -22.78 -12.36
N GLU A 134 -2.52 -22.87 -11.16
CA GLU A 134 -2.75 -21.92 -10.07
C GLU A 134 -2.27 -20.50 -10.40
N GLU A 135 -1.15 -20.37 -11.12
CA GLU A 135 -0.65 -19.11 -11.66
C GLU A 135 -1.59 -18.57 -12.75
N ALA A 136 -1.97 -19.41 -13.72
CA ALA A 136 -2.82 -19.02 -14.84
C ALA A 136 -4.28 -18.70 -14.45
N ALA A 137 -4.78 -19.24 -13.34
CA ALA A 137 -6.12 -18.96 -12.80
C ALA A 137 -6.19 -17.65 -11.98
N ARG A 138 -5.04 -17.10 -11.57
CA ARG A 138 -4.97 -15.92 -10.70
C ARG A 138 -5.59 -14.66 -11.33
N PRO A 139 -5.38 -14.34 -12.63
CA PRO A 139 -6.02 -13.20 -13.28
C PRO A 139 -7.53 -13.37 -13.45
N GLY A 140 -8.00 -14.55 -13.88
CA GLY A 140 -9.42 -14.82 -14.10
C GLY A 140 -10.25 -14.70 -12.81
N LEU A 141 -9.69 -15.12 -11.67
CA LEU A 141 -10.34 -14.95 -10.36
C LEU A 141 -10.40 -13.47 -9.94
N ALA A 142 -9.40 -12.65 -10.30
CA ALA A 142 -9.44 -11.21 -10.07
C ALA A 142 -10.50 -10.53 -10.94
N ALA A 143 -10.56 -10.84 -12.24
CA ALA A 143 -11.58 -10.34 -13.15
C ALA A 143 -13.01 -10.69 -12.69
N LEU A 144 -13.24 -11.93 -12.23
CA LEU A 144 -14.54 -12.33 -11.66
C LEU A 144 -14.91 -11.53 -10.39
N ARG A 145 -13.94 -11.10 -9.58
CA ARG A 145 -14.16 -10.29 -8.38
C ARG A 145 -14.49 -8.84 -8.72
N GLU A 146 -13.80 -8.24 -9.68
CA GLU A 146 -14.11 -6.90 -10.21
C GLU A 146 -15.54 -6.86 -10.76
N ARG A 147 -15.91 -7.88 -11.55
CA ARG A 147 -17.25 -8.04 -12.14
C ARG A 147 -18.37 -8.32 -11.14
N VAL A 148 -18.09 -8.51 -9.84
CA VAL A 148 -19.17 -8.53 -8.82
C VAL A 148 -19.89 -7.18 -8.75
N THR A 149 -19.22 -6.08 -9.11
CA THR A 149 -19.84 -4.74 -9.20
C THR A 149 -20.96 -4.64 -10.25
N GLU A 150 -21.04 -5.58 -11.21
CA GLU A 150 -22.16 -5.68 -12.16
C GLU A 150 -23.44 -6.24 -11.54
N ILE A 151 -23.35 -6.89 -10.36
CA ILE A 151 -24.49 -7.51 -9.69
C ILE A 151 -25.24 -6.45 -8.86
N PRO A 152 -26.55 -6.25 -9.07
CA PRO A 152 -27.33 -5.40 -8.19
C PRO A 152 -27.33 -5.98 -6.78
N ALA A 153 -26.87 -5.21 -5.79
CA ALA A 153 -26.56 -5.71 -4.44
C ALA A 153 -27.69 -6.52 -3.80
N HIS A 154 -28.96 -6.14 -4.01
CA HIS A 154 -30.12 -6.89 -3.49
C HIS A 154 -30.20 -8.34 -3.99
N GLN A 155 -29.73 -8.64 -5.21
CA GLN A 155 -29.72 -9.99 -5.79
C GLN A 155 -28.67 -10.87 -5.13
N LEU A 156 -27.50 -10.30 -4.83
CA LEU A 156 -26.46 -10.98 -4.08
C LEU A 156 -26.88 -11.18 -2.62
N SER A 157 -27.50 -10.18 -1.99
CA SER A 157 -28.07 -10.29 -0.64
C SER A 157 -29.17 -11.36 -0.55
N ALA A 158 -30.02 -11.50 -1.57
CA ALA A 158 -31.03 -12.56 -1.63
C ALA A 158 -30.40 -13.96 -1.64
N LEU A 159 -29.36 -14.16 -2.47
CA LEU A 159 -28.62 -15.42 -2.54
C LEU A 159 -27.90 -15.73 -1.22
N VAL A 160 -27.14 -14.77 -0.68
CA VAL A 160 -26.41 -14.92 0.59
C VAL A 160 -27.38 -15.16 1.75
N ALA A 161 -28.52 -14.47 1.81
CA ALA A 161 -29.55 -14.70 2.83
C ALA A 161 -30.10 -16.13 2.80
N ARG A 162 -30.36 -16.69 1.62
CA ARG A 162 -30.84 -18.07 1.49
C ARG A 162 -29.78 -19.09 1.91
N VAL A 163 -28.51 -18.87 1.53
CA VAL A 163 -27.39 -19.74 1.90
C VAL A 163 -27.08 -19.68 3.40
N LEU A 164 -27.13 -18.50 4.03
CA LEU A 164 -26.94 -18.36 5.48
C LEU A 164 -28.13 -18.91 6.30
N ALA A 165 -29.33 -18.97 5.71
CA ALA A 165 -30.48 -19.61 6.33
C ALA A 165 -30.38 -21.14 6.32
N GLU A 166 -29.82 -21.73 5.26
CA GLU A 166 -29.74 -23.19 5.10
C GLU A 166 -28.33 -23.65 4.62
N PRO A 167 -27.26 -23.47 5.43
CA PRO A 167 -25.88 -23.63 4.96
C PRO A 167 -25.47 -25.02 4.49
N ALA A 168 -26.18 -26.09 4.84
CA ALA A 168 -25.88 -27.45 4.36
C ALA A 168 -26.40 -27.74 2.95
N GLU A 169 -27.37 -26.97 2.45
CA GLU A 169 -28.23 -27.40 1.34
C GLU A 169 -27.65 -27.22 -0.08
N ASP A 170 -28.28 -27.90 -1.03
CA ASP A 170 -28.07 -27.79 -2.48
C ASP A 170 -29.02 -26.74 -3.09
N PHE A 171 -28.49 -25.81 -3.89
CA PHE A 171 -29.22 -24.64 -4.40
C PHE A 171 -29.40 -24.64 -5.93
N SER A 172 -30.55 -24.17 -6.40
CA SER A 172 -30.83 -23.90 -7.81
C SER A 172 -31.10 -22.40 -7.99
N VAL A 173 -30.14 -21.65 -8.52
CA VAL A 173 -30.14 -20.18 -8.58
C VAL A 173 -30.56 -19.70 -9.97
N ILE A 174 -31.67 -18.98 -10.07
CA ILE A 174 -32.15 -18.38 -11.32
C ILE A 174 -31.52 -16.98 -11.45
N THR A 175 -30.73 -16.76 -12.50
CA THR A 175 -30.07 -15.47 -12.77
C THR A 175 -29.70 -15.30 -14.25
N ARG A 176 -29.27 -14.10 -14.63
CA ARG A 176 -28.73 -13.83 -15.98
C ARG A 176 -27.35 -14.49 -16.13
N PRO A 177 -27.08 -15.30 -17.18
CA PRO A 177 -25.82 -16.05 -17.29
C PRO A 177 -24.51 -15.27 -17.07
N PRO A 178 -24.34 -14.01 -17.54
CA PRO A 178 -23.12 -13.25 -17.28
C PRO A 178 -22.81 -12.98 -15.81
N LEU A 179 -23.81 -13.06 -14.91
CA LEU A 179 -23.68 -12.83 -13.47
C LEU A 179 -23.41 -14.11 -12.67
N ALA A 180 -23.56 -15.30 -13.25
CA ALA A 180 -23.51 -16.56 -12.49
C ALA A 180 -22.14 -16.80 -11.83
N LEU A 181 -21.03 -16.67 -12.59
CA LEU A 181 -19.69 -16.87 -12.05
C LEU A 181 -19.25 -15.75 -11.08
N PRO A 182 -19.52 -14.45 -11.33
CA PRO A 182 -19.36 -13.40 -10.31
C PRO A 182 -20.21 -13.65 -9.05
N MET A 183 -21.46 -14.11 -9.16
CA MET A 183 -22.31 -14.46 -8.01
C MET A 183 -21.71 -15.62 -7.20
N MET A 184 -21.20 -16.66 -7.87
CA MET A 184 -20.52 -17.78 -7.21
C MET A 184 -19.23 -17.35 -6.52
N THR A 185 -18.46 -16.44 -7.14
CA THR A 185 -17.21 -15.88 -6.60
C THR A 185 -17.49 -15.08 -5.34
N ALA A 186 -18.48 -14.17 -5.39
CA ALA A 186 -18.92 -13.39 -4.25
C ALA A 186 -19.47 -14.29 -3.12
N LEU A 187 -20.26 -15.32 -3.45
CA LEU A 187 -20.79 -16.27 -2.46
C LEU A 187 -19.66 -17.00 -1.71
N LEU A 188 -18.64 -17.46 -2.44
CA LEU A 188 -17.44 -18.12 -1.88
C LEU A 188 -16.62 -17.18 -0.99
N ASP A 189 -16.44 -15.93 -1.40
CA ASP A 189 -15.65 -14.96 -0.63
C ASP A 189 -16.42 -14.33 0.54
N ILE A 190 -17.75 -14.28 0.50
CA ILE A 190 -18.59 -13.88 1.64
C ILE A 190 -18.68 -15.04 2.65
N VAL A 191 -19.27 -16.17 2.24
CA VAL A 191 -19.62 -17.28 3.15
C VAL A 191 -18.38 -18.10 3.54
N GLY A 192 -17.44 -18.28 2.63
CA GLY A 192 -16.28 -19.15 2.82
C GLY A 192 -16.63 -20.63 2.91
N PRO A 193 -15.82 -21.47 3.59
CA PRO A 193 -16.06 -22.90 3.67
C PRO A 193 -17.32 -23.24 4.48
N VAL A 194 -17.98 -24.32 4.06
CA VAL A 194 -19.10 -24.98 4.74
C VAL A 194 -18.63 -26.40 5.11
N ASP A 195 -19.12 -26.93 6.23
CA ASP A 195 -18.73 -28.27 6.69
C ASP A 195 -19.33 -29.40 5.82
N GLY A 196 -18.74 -30.58 5.88
CA GLY A 196 -19.24 -31.81 5.25
C GLY A 196 -19.12 -31.90 3.72
N ARG A 197 -19.33 -30.82 2.96
CA ARG A 197 -19.26 -30.83 1.47
C ARG A 197 -18.60 -29.55 0.91
N PRO A 198 -17.58 -29.66 0.03
CA PRO A 198 -16.94 -28.51 -0.60
C PRO A 198 -17.88 -27.82 -1.60
N TRP A 199 -17.61 -26.54 -1.87
CA TRP A 199 -18.34 -25.77 -2.88
C TRP A 199 -18.13 -26.33 -4.29
N THR A 200 -19.16 -26.96 -4.81
CA THR A 200 -19.28 -27.39 -6.22
C THR A 200 -20.33 -26.52 -6.90
N PHE A 201 -20.12 -26.18 -8.18
CA PHE A 201 -21.02 -25.28 -8.90
C PHE A 201 -21.13 -25.62 -10.39
N ALA A 202 -22.22 -25.19 -11.04
CA ALA A 202 -22.36 -25.11 -12.49
C ALA A 202 -22.86 -23.72 -12.90
N GLY A 203 -22.05 -22.98 -13.65
CA GLY A 203 -22.33 -21.58 -14.02
C GLY A 203 -23.47 -21.39 -15.02
N ARG A 204 -23.87 -22.43 -15.75
CA ARG A 204 -25.02 -22.41 -16.68
C ARG A 204 -25.51 -23.82 -16.97
N GLU A 205 -26.71 -24.16 -16.53
CA GLU A 205 -27.42 -25.39 -16.94
C GLU A 205 -28.81 -25.08 -17.49
N SER A 206 -29.37 -26.01 -18.26
CA SER A 206 -30.76 -26.00 -18.72
C SER A 206 -31.73 -26.61 -17.69
N THR A 207 -31.22 -27.39 -16.74
CA THR A 207 -32.04 -28.11 -15.75
C THR A 207 -31.24 -28.44 -14.48
N ASP A 208 -31.93 -28.52 -13.34
CA ASP A 208 -31.40 -28.92 -12.02
C ASP A 208 -31.62 -30.42 -11.69
N LYS A 209 -31.85 -31.23 -12.73
CA LYS A 209 -32.07 -32.69 -12.64
C LYS A 209 -30.78 -33.48 -12.86
N GLY A 210 -30.63 -34.58 -12.12
CA GLY A 210 -29.51 -35.52 -12.26
C GLY A 210 -29.05 -36.05 -10.90
N SER A 211 -28.34 -37.19 -10.90
CA SER A 211 -27.81 -37.83 -9.68
C SER A 211 -26.52 -37.20 -9.14
N HIS A 212 -25.83 -36.41 -9.96
CA HIS A 212 -24.49 -35.86 -9.67
C HIS A 212 -24.41 -34.34 -9.98
N GLN A 213 -25.52 -33.62 -9.78
CA GLN A 213 -25.54 -32.16 -9.89
C GLN A 213 -24.66 -31.52 -8.80
N PRO A 214 -23.91 -30.45 -9.09
CA PRO A 214 -23.12 -29.74 -8.10
C PRO A 214 -24.01 -29.04 -7.06
N ARG A 215 -23.40 -28.59 -5.95
CA ARG A 215 -24.11 -27.94 -4.87
C ARG A 215 -24.82 -26.64 -5.27
N VAL A 216 -24.26 -25.84 -6.19
CA VAL A 216 -24.92 -24.65 -6.74
C VAL A 216 -25.11 -24.79 -8.25
N VAL A 217 -26.34 -24.80 -8.74
CA VAL A 217 -26.65 -24.84 -10.18
C VAL A 217 -27.28 -23.52 -10.59
N PHE A 218 -26.64 -22.80 -11.52
CA PHE A 218 -27.18 -21.56 -12.08
C PHE A 218 -28.00 -21.85 -13.34
N LEU A 219 -29.24 -21.36 -13.36
CA LEU A 219 -30.21 -21.54 -14.44
C LEU A 219 -30.57 -20.18 -15.07
N ALA A 220 -30.63 -20.14 -16.40
CA ALA A 220 -30.98 -18.91 -17.14
C ALA A 220 -32.49 -18.54 -17.02
N ALA A 221 -33.33 -19.51 -16.68
CA ALA A 221 -34.78 -19.35 -16.50
C ALA A 221 -35.32 -20.34 -15.46
N ARG A 222 -36.54 -20.13 -14.98
CA ARG A 222 -37.24 -21.07 -14.11
C ARG A 222 -37.63 -22.31 -14.93
N PRO A 223 -37.10 -23.52 -14.64
CA PRO A 223 -37.34 -24.70 -15.46
C PRO A 223 -38.81 -25.16 -15.34
N PRO A 224 -39.40 -25.75 -16.40
CA PRO A 224 -40.80 -26.16 -16.40
C PRO A 224 -41.07 -27.17 -15.26
N GLN A 225 -42.20 -26.98 -14.58
CA GLN A 225 -42.63 -27.85 -13.49
C GLN A 225 -42.77 -29.29 -13.98
N SER A 226 -42.03 -30.22 -13.38
CA SER A 226 -42.18 -31.66 -13.59
C SER A 226 -42.24 -32.35 -12.25
N MET A 227 -43.11 -33.34 -12.09
CA MET A 227 -43.40 -33.99 -10.80
C MET A 227 -42.20 -34.72 -10.15
N TYR A 228 -41.12 -34.94 -10.91
CA TYR A 228 -39.86 -35.50 -10.42
C TYR A 228 -38.87 -34.37 -10.11
N ILE A 229 -38.85 -33.92 -8.85
CA ILE A 229 -38.04 -32.79 -8.37
C ILE A 229 -36.97 -33.31 -7.39
N ASN A 230 -35.69 -33.15 -7.75
CA ASN A 230 -34.60 -33.15 -6.77
C ASN A 230 -34.87 -32.04 -5.75
N GLN A 231 -34.81 -32.32 -4.45
CA GLN A 231 -35.26 -31.43 -3.36
C GLN A 231 -34.34 -30.22 -3.11
N ARG A 232 -33.98 -29.48 -4.16
CA ARG A 232 -33.01 -28.39 -4.14
C ARG A 232 -33.67 -27.06 -3.80
N HIS A 233 -32.98 -26.23 -3.03
CA HIS A 233 -33.47 -24.94 -2.55
C HIS A 233 -33.37 -23.93 -3.69
N ARG A 234 -34.51 -23.66 -4.33
CA ARG A 234 -34.59 -22.73 -5.46
C ARG A 234 -34.51 -21.28 -4.98
N VAL A 235 -33.66 -20.50 -5.64
CA VAL A 235 -33.42 -19.08 -5.36
C VAL A 235 -33.69 -18.31 -6.64
N ASP A 236 -34.75 -17.53 -6.68
CA ASP A 236 -34.91 -16.51 -7.69
C ASP A 236 -34.31 -15.21 -7.16
N VAL A 237 -33.16 -14.78 -7.69
CA VAL A 237 -32.44 -13.62 -7.14
C VAL A 237 -33.17 -12.29 -7.38
N THR A 238 -34.27 -12.30 -8.14
CA THR A 238 -35.15 -11.14 -8.34
C THR A 238 -36.28 -11.05 -7.31
N GLU A 239 -36.60 -12.15 -6.62
CA GLU A 239 -37.54 -12.17 -5.50
C GLU A 239 -36.80 -11.71 -4.21
N PRO A 240 -37.28 -10.68 -3.49
CA PRO A 240 -36.61 -10.22 -2.28
C PRO A 240 -36.70 -11.27 -1.17
N PRO A 241 -35.64 -11.47 -0.36
CA PRO A 241 -35.70 -12.38 0.77
C PRO A 241 -36.69 -11.87 1.83
N PRO A 242 -37.33 -12.77 2.61
CA PRO A 242 -38.21 -12.35 3.70
C PRO A 242 -37.44 -11.53 4.74
N ASP A 243 -38.00 -10.40 5.18
CA ASP A 243 -37.37 -9.58 6.22
C ASP A 243 -37.17 -10.42 7.48
N SER A 244 -35.90 -10.54 7.82
CA SER A 244 -35.39 -11.47 8.82
C SER A 244 -34.02 -11.01 9.26
N ASP A 245 -33.65 -11.41 10.46
CA ASP A 245 -32.33 -11.16 11.02
C ASP A 245 -31.19 -11.71 10.14
N THR A 246 -31.43 -12.82 9.44
CA THR A 246 -30.49 -13.41 8.47
C THR A 246 -30.41 -12.59 7.19
N ALA A 247 -31.53 -12.11 6.64
CA ALA A 247 -31.53 -11.26 5.44
C ALA A 247 -30.85 -9.91 5.68
N ARG A 248 -31.07 -9.28 6.84
CA ARG A 248 -30.38 -8.04 7.23
C ARG A 248 -28.87 -8.26 7.42
N PHE A 249 -28.45 -9.36 8.04
CA PHE A 249 -27.03 -9.70 8.16
C PHE A 249 -26.38 -10.01 6.80
N ALA A 250 -27.06 -10.75 5.92
CA ALA A 250 -26.61 -10.99 4.56
C ALA A 250 -26.40 -9.68 3.78
N ALA A 251 -27.31 -8.71 3.92
CA ALA A 251 -27.17 -7.40 3.30
C ALA A 251 -25.96 -6.63 3.84
N GLN A 252 -25.69 -6.66 5.16
CA GLN A 252 -24.49 -6.03 5.75
C GLN A 252 -23.18 -6.70 5.29
N LEU A 253 -23.17 -8.03 5.12
CA LEU A 253 -22.00 -8.76 4.60
C LEU A 253 -21.76 -8.45 3.11
N VAL A 254 -22.82 -8.25 2.32
CA VAL A 254 -22.73 -7.82 0.91
C VAL A 254 -22.29 -6.36 0.80
N GLU A 255 -22.78 -5.47 1.66
CA GLU A 255 -22.31 -4.09 1.78
C GLU A 255 -20.80 -4.07 2.08
N LEU A 256 -20.34 -4.83 3.09
CA LEU A 256 -18.92 -4.97 3.41
C LEU A 256 -18.10 -5.55 2.25
N TYR A 257 -18.61 -6.56 1.53
CA TYR A 257 -17.93 -7.10 0.34
C TYR A 257 -17.72 -6.03 -0.73
N LEU A 258 -18.76 -5.25 -1.04
CA LEU A 258 -18.74 -4.27 -2.11
C LEU A 258 -17.93 -3.01 -1.73
N GLU A 259 -17.90 -2.62 -0.45
CA GLU A 259 -17.10 -1.49 0.02
C GLU A 259 -15.61 -1.83 0.24
N SER A 260 -15.33 -2.99 0.84
CA SER A 260 -14.01 -3.34 1.41
C SER A 260 -13.39 -4.64 0.86
N GLY A 261 -14.09 -5.37 -0.02
CA GLY A 261 -13.59 -6.55 -0.71
C GLY A 261 -13.52 -7.83 0.14
N HIS A 262 -13.15 -8.94 -0.51
CA HIS A 262 -13.08 -10.26 0.13
C HIS A 262 -12.19 -10.32 1.39
N ALA A 263 -11.10 -9.55 1.41
CA ALA A 263 -10.17 -9.52 2.54
C ALA A 263 -10.82 -9.00 3.84
N ALA A 264 -11.79 -8.09 3.76
CA ALA A 264 -12.57 -7.64 4.91
C ALA A 264 -13.38 -8.78 5.53
N LEU A 265 -13.98 -9.62 4.68
CA LEU A 265 -14.80 -10.75 5.11
C LEU A 265 -13.96 -11.89 5.67
N GLU A 266 -12.79 -12.19 5.10
CA GLU A 266 -11.88 -13.21 5.67
C GLU A 266 -11.39 -12.83 7.09
N ARG A 267 -11.39 -11.54 7.45
CA ARG A 267 -11.07 -11.05 8.81
C ARG A 267 -12.19 -11.28 9.84
N ILE A 268 -13.47 -11.33 9.41
CA ILE A 268 -14.64 -11.47 10.31
C ILE A 268 -15.36 -12.81 10.20
N ARG A 269 -15.02 -13.66 9.22
CA ARG A 269 -15.61 -14.99 9.01
C ARG A 269 -15.37 -15.91 10.23
N PRO A 270 -16.30 -16.83 10.57
CA PRO A 270 -16.07 -17.81 11.64
C PRO A 270 -14.84 -18.68 11.37
N ARG A 271 -14.14 -19.05 12.44
CA ARG A 271 -12.95 -19.94 12.40
C ARG A 271 -13.28 -21.39 12.06
N GLN A 272 -14.54 -21.78 12.19
CA GLN A 272 -15.06 -23.09 11.79
C GLN A 272 -16.00 -22.91 10.59
N PRO A 273 -16.00 -23.83 9.61
CA PRO A 273 -16.96 -23.83 8.52
C PRO A 273 -18.41 -23.86 9.06
N LEU A 274 -19.33 -23.14 8.40
CA LEU A 274 -20.74 -23.16 8.77
C LEU A 274 -21.34 -24.56 8.55
N ARG A 275 -22.18 -25.02 9.48
CA ARG A 275 -23.02 -26.22 9.34
C ARG A 275 -24.47 -25.86 9.09
N ASP A 276 -25.01 -24.96 9.91
CA ASP A 276 -26.44 -24.69 9.99
C ASP A 276 -26.77 -23.20 10.26
N ALA A 277 -28.06 -22.90 10.38
CA ALA A 277 -28.56 -21.56 10.69
C ALA A 277 -28.14 -21.05 12.09
N ALA A 278 -27.83 -21.93 13.04
CA ALA A 278 -27.39 -21.56 14.38
C ALA A 278 -25.93 -21.09 14.37
N ASP A 279 -25.06 -21.71 13.56
CA ASP A 279 -23.71 -21.20 13.28
C ASP A 279 -23.77 -19.82 12.60
N ALA A 280 -24.61 -19.64 11.59
CA ALA A 280 -24.79 -18.34 10.94
C ALA A 280 -25.33 -17.27 11.92
N ALA A 281 -26.24 -17.64 12.83
CA ALA A 281 -26.71 -16.77 13.90
C ALA A 281 -25.66 -16.53 15.00
N ALA A 282 -24.74 -17.47 15.26
CA ALA A 282 -23.60 -17.28 16.14
C ALA A 282 -22.58 -16.30 15.54
N TRP A 283 -22.24 -16.48 14.26
CA TRP A 283 -21.38 -15.55 13.50
C TRP A 283 -21.93 -14.12 13.54
N ARG A 284 -23.23 -13.94 13.23
CA ARG A 284 -23.91 -12.63 13.32
C ARG A 284 -23.76 -11.95 14.68
N ARG A 285 -23.71 -12.72 15.78
CA ARG A 285 -23.55 -12.21 17.15
C ARG A 285 -22.09 -11.93 17.53
N SER A 286 -21.11 -12.45 16.79
CA SER A 286 -19.67 -12.21 17.04
C SER A 286 -19.07 -11.06 16.22
N VAL A 287 -19.77 -10.57 15.21
CA VAL A 287 -19.29 -9.47 14.35
C VAL A 287 -19.59 -8.11 15.00
N PRO A 288 -18.62 -7.17 15.10
CA PRO A 288 -18.85 -5.85 15.65
C PRO A 288 -19.71 -5.00 14.70
N VAL A 289 -20.83 -4.47 15.23
CA VAL A 289 -21.74 -3.57 14.52
C VAL A 289 -21.69 -2.19 15.15
N VAL A 290 -21.50 -1.15 14.33
CA VAL A 290 -21.49 0.27 14.70
C VAL A 290 -22.47 0.99 13.80
N ASP A 291 -23.37 1.80 14.37
CA ASP A 291 -24.41 2.56 13.66
C ASP A 291 -25.24 1.74 12.64
N GLY A 292 -25.48 0.47 12.98
CA GLY A 292 -26.25 -0.46 12.13
C GLY A 292 -25.45 -1.11 10.99
N ARG A 293 -24.15 -0.86 10.87
CA ARG A 293 -23.25 -1.47 9.87
C ARG A 293 -22.17 -2.32 10.51
N ILE A 294 -21.67 -3.32 9.78
CA ILE A 294 -20.49 -4.08 10.21
C ILE A 294 -19.26 -3.18 10.11
N SER A 295 -18.51 -3.04 11.20
CA SER A 295 -17.26 -2.27 11.20
C SER A 295 -16.09 -3.15 10.78
N ASP A 296 -15.33 -2.72 9.76
CA ASP A 296 -13.99 -3.29 9.51
C ASP A 296 -12.95 -2.58 10.39
N PRO A 297 -12.30 -3.29 11.32
CA PRO A 297 -11.36 -2.68 12.27
C PRO A 297 -9.95 -2.45 11.70
N ARG A 298 -9.67 -2.73 10.42
CA ARG A 298 -8.34 -2.55 9.80
C ARG A 298 -8.31 -1.58 8.63
N VAL A 299 -9.37 -1.50 7.81
CA VAL A 299 -9.47 -0.55 6.67
C VAL A 299 -9.14 0.89 7.09
N ARG A 300 -9.48 1.27 8.33
CA ARG A 300 -9.18 2.60 8.90
C ARG A 300 -7.69 2.95 8.94
N LEU A 301 -6.78 2.00 9.14
CA LEU A 301 -5.34 2.27 9.12
C LEU A 301 -4.67 1.85 7.81
N ASP A 302 -5.24 0.88 7.10
CA ASP A 302 -4.80 0.54 5.74
C ASP A 302 -4.88 1.78 4.80
N VAL A 303 -5.69 2.80 5.13
CA VAL A 303 -5.73 4.13 4.45
C VAL A 303 -4.40 4.91 4.43
N PHE A 304 -3.45 4.60 5.34
CA PHE A 304 -2.09 5.17 5.32
C PHE A 304 -1.11 4.34 4.45
N LEU A 305 -1.57 3.19 3.95
CA LEU A 305 -0.78 2.19 3.22
C LEU A 305 -1.35 1.80 1.84
N ASP A 306 -2.56 2.24 1.50
CA ASP A 306 -3.31 1.91 0.28
C ASP A 306 -3.95 3.18 -0.32
N ASP A 307 -3.57 3.48 -1.56
CA ASP A 307 -3.95 4.73 -2.22
C ASP A 307 -5.43 4.71 -2.67
N ASP A 308 -5.95 3.55 -3.05
CA ASP A 308 -7.32 3.38 -3.55
C ASP A 308 -8.34 3.41 -2.40
N LEU A 309 -7.96 2.89 -1.22
CA LEU A 309 -8.72 3.09 0.02
C LEU A 309 -8.75 4.56 0.43
N LEU A 310 -7.62 5.28 0.30
CA LEU A 310 -7.55 6.72 0.60
C LEU A 310 -8.45 7.56 -0.31
N GLU A 311 -8.43 7.37 -1.63
CA GLU A 311 -9.33 8.12 -2.52
C GLU A 311 -10.81 7.78 -2.26
N ARG A 312 -11.15 6.51 -2.02
CA ARG A 312 -12.52 6.07 -1.65
C ARG A 312 -12.98 6.58 -0.27
N ALA A 313 -12.08 6.82 0.68
CA ALA A 313 -12.41 7.41 1.98
C ALA A 313 -12.60 8.93 1.86
N ALA A 314 -11.68 9.61 1.16
CA ALA A 314 -11.70 11.05 0.97
C ALA A 314 -12.91 11.52 0.15
N ALA A 315 -13.30 10.79 -0.89
CA ALA A 315 -14.50 11.09 -1.71
C ALA A 315 -15.82 11.01 -0.92
N ARG A 316 -15.83 10.33 0.24
CA ARG A 316 -17.01 10.16 1.12
C ARG A 316 -16.98 11.07 2.37
N GLY A 317 -15.95 11.91 2.54
CA GLY A 317 -15.86 12.89 3.64
C GLY A 317 -15.62 12.32 5.05
N ALA A 318 -15.52 10.99 5.21
CA ALA A 318 -15.47 10.31 6.51
C ALA A 318 -14.23 10.63 7.37
N LEU A 319 -13.16 11.16 6.76
CA LEU A 319 -11.86 11.37 7.39
C LEU A 319 -11.89 12.39 8.55
N MET A 320 -12.77 13.40 8.50
CA MET A 320 -12.85 14.44 9.53
C MET A 320 -13.63 14.00 10.77
N SER A 321 -14.70 13.23 10.61
CA SER A 321 -15.53 12.72 11.72
C SER A 321 -14.79 11.73 12.62
N GLU A 322 -13.76 11.04 12.11
CA GLU A 322 -13.08 9.95 12.80
C GLU A 322 -11.70 10.33 13.37
N ARG A 323 -11.29 11.61 13.32
CA ARG A 323 -9.95 12.07 13.75
C ARG A 323 -9.49 11.50 15.10
N ASN A 324 -10.33 11.60 16.13
CA ASN A 324 -10.00 11.14 17.48
C ASN A 324 -9.88 9.61 17.57
N HIS A 325 -10.55 8.87 16.68
CA HIS A 325 -10.43 7.43 16.59
C HIS A 325 -9.16 7.01 15.84
N PHE A 326 -8.78 7.71 14.75
CA PHE A 326 -7.48 7.49 14.09
C PHE A 326 -6.31 7.73 15.05
N VAL A 327 -6.34 8.78 15.88
CA VAL A 327 -5.39 8.98 17.00
C VAL A 327 -5.33 7.75 17.91
N GLY A 328 -6.50 7.29 18.36
CA GLY A 328 -6.62 6.12 19.24
C GLY A 328 -6.12 4.80 18.62
N GLU A 329 -6.19 4.62 17.30
CA GLU A 329 -5.67 3.43 16.63
C GLU A 329 -4.19 3.56 16.23
N LEU A 330 -3.71 4.75 15.85
CA LEU A 330 -2.29 5.02 15.57
C LEU A 330 -1.41 4.77 16.81
N ARG A 331 -1.86 5.20 17.99
CA ARG A 331 -1.17 4.95 19.29
C ARG A 331 -1.08 3.47 19.68
N LYS A 332 -1.82 2.57 19.00
CA LYS A 332 -1.76 1.12 19.21
C LYS A 332 -0.84 0.40 18.23
N GLN A 333 -0.33 1.09 17.21
CA GLN A 333 0.47 0.45 16.17
C GLN A 333 1.91 0.19 16.64
N PRO A 334 2.54 -0.92 16.21
CA PRO A 334 3.95 -1.15 16.43
C PRO A 334 4.78 -0.11 15.68
N VAL A 335 5.95 0.25 16.20
CA VAL A 335 6.76 1.34 15.64
C VAL A 335 7.20 1.06 14.21
N GLU A 336 7.44 -0.21 13.87
CA GLU A 336 7.77 -0.67 12.52
C GLU A 336 6.69 -0.30 11.50
N TRP A 337 5.42 -0.28 11.91
CA TRP A 337 4.29 0.14 11.07
C TRP A 337 4.30 1.66 10.85
N LEU A 338 4.54 2.46 11.90
CA LEU A 338 4.66 3.92 11.78
C LEU A 338 5.84 4.30 10.87
N VAL A 339 6.99 3.64 11.03
CA VAL A 339 8.17 3.79 10.15
C VAL A 339 7.83 3.44 8.70
N ALA A 340 7.08 2.36 8.46
CA ALA A 340 6.66 1.97 7.11
C ALA A 340 5.68 2.98 6.48
N ALA A 341 4.72 3.49 7.25
CA ALA A 341 3.76 4.49 6.82
C ALA A 341 4.44 5.82 6.46
N LEU A 342 5.29 6.36 7.34
CA LEU A 342 6.06 7.59 7.09
C LEU A 342 6.95 7.46 5.84
N ARG A 343 7.71 6.37 5.72
CA ARG A 343 8.56 6.10 4.55
C ARG A 343 7.77 5.83 3.26
N ARG A 344 6.50 5.40 3.33
CA ARG A 344 5.61 5.37 2.16
C ARG A 344 5.16 6.78 1.81
N TRP A 345 4.74 7.56 2.80
CA TRP A 345 4.19 8.90 2.61
C TRP A 345 5.22 9.89 2.03
N HIS A 346 6.46 9.88 2.54
CA HIS A 346 7.57 10.67 2.00
C HIS A 346 7.84 10.34 0.52
N ARG A 347 7.87 9.04 0.14
CA ARG A 347 8.03 8.63 -1.27
C ARG A 347 6.85 8.99 -2.19
N LEU A 348 5.73 9.46 -1.64
CA LEU A 348 4.53 9.88 -2.35
C LEU A 348 4.26 11.39 -2.22
N GLU A 349 5.32 12.18 -1.99
CA GLU A 349 5.30 13.63 -1.72
C GLU A 349 4.33 14.45 -2.60
N GLN A 350 4.34 14.25 -3.93
CA GLN A 350 3.44 14.94 -4.87
C GLN A 350 1.94 14.71 -4.59
N ARG A 351 1.58 13.63 -3.87
CA ARG A 351 0.21 13.31 -3.44
C ARG A 351 -0.10 13.87 -2.05
N ALA A 352 0.90 13.98 -1.16
CA ALA A 352 0.74 14.53 0.19
C ALA A 352 0.14 15.95 0.17
N VAL A 353 0.53 16.76 -0.82
CA VAL A 353 0.00 18.11 -1.10
C VAL A 353 -1.54 18.14 -1.19
N ARG A 354 -2.19 17.04 -1.63
CA ARG A 354 -3.66 16.98 -1.78
C ARG A 354 -4.41 16.70 -0.49
N ARG A 355 -3.75 16.15 0.55
CA ARG A 355 -4.38 15.65 1.80
C ARG A 355 -3.48 15.85 3.03
N HIS A 356 -3.09 17.11 3.27
CA HIS A 356 -2.23 17.50 4.40
C HIS A 356 -2.76 17.00 5.76
N GLU A 357 -4.06 17.09 6.01
CA GLU A 357 -4.71 16.73 7.29
C GLU A 357 -4.34 15.32 7.82
N LEU A 358 -4.20 14.32 6.95
CA LEU A 358 -3.81 12.96 7.33
C LEU A 358 -2.29 12.80 7.50
N ARG A 359 -1.47 13.50 6.70
CA ARG A 359 -0.02 13.60 6.91
C ARG A 359 0.23 14.18 8.30
N ASP A 360 -0.39 15.31 8.58
CA ASP A 360 -0.16 16.07 9.81
C ASP A 360 -0.65 15.29 11.04
N LEU A 361 -1.68 14.45 10.89
CA LEU A 361 -2.08 13.47 11.91
C LEU A 361 -1.00 12.40 12.15
N LEU A 362 -0.58 11.68 11.10
CA LEU A 362 0.42 10.60 11.19
C LEU A 362 1.75 11.13 11.77
N VAL A 363 2.17 12.32 11.31
CA VAL A 363 3.39 12.99 11.75
C VAL A 363 3.26 13.49 13.19
N SER A 364 2.12 14.02 13.62
CA SER A 364 1.89 14.41 15.03
C SER A 364 2.00 13.22 15.98
N GLU A 365 1.36 12.10 15.66
CA GLU A 365 1.43 10.87 16.47
C GLU A 365 2.84 10.26 16.46
N ALA A 366 3.57 10.37 15.35
CA ALA A 366 4.97 9.96 15.26
C ALA A 366 5.91 10.87 16.07
N VAL A 367 5.62 12.18 16.17
CA VAL A 367 6.34 13.12 17.05
C VAL A 367 6.08 12.79 18.53
N GLU A 368 4.83 12.49 18.92
CA GLU A 368 4.52 11.98 20.27
C GLU A 368 5.30 10.68 20.57
N ALA A 369 5.28 9.71 19.66
CA ALA A 369 5.98 8.43 19.82
C ALA A 369 7.52 8.57 19.88
N CYS A 370 8.11 9.53 19.14
CA CYS A 370 9.53 9.87 19.24
C CYS A 370 9.88 10.51 20.59
N LEU A 371 9.07 11.45 21.08
CA LEU A 371 9.35 12.23 22.27
C LEU A 371 8.93 11.53 23.58
N ALA A 372 8.17 10.44 23.52
CA ALA A 372 7.92 9.52 24.65
C ALA A 372 9.16 8.71 25.11
N GLY A 373 10.37 9.14 24.75
CA GLY A 373 11.67 8.66 25.25
C GLY A 373 12.16 7.31 24.72
N ASN A 374 11.25 6.39 24.40
CA ASN A 374 11.56 4.99 24.07
C ASN A 374 11.53 4.66 22.56
N GLY A 375 11.23 5.62 21.68
CA GLY A 375 11.17 5.38 20.24
C GLY A 375 12.55 5.01 19.64
N PRO A 376 12.68 3.94 18.84
CA PRO A 376 13.94 3.57 18.16
C PRO A 376 14.36 4.61 17.12
N ASP A 377 15.66 4.71 16.86
CA ASP A 377 16.25 5.73 15.97
C ASP A 377 15.70 5.67 14.53
N ALA A 378 15.24 4.49 14.08
CA ALA A 378 14.58 4.32 12.78
C ALA A 378 13.27 5.11 12.64
N LEU A 379 12.54 5.34 13.74
CA LEU A 379 11.37 6.23 13.79
C LEU A 379 11.83 7.69 13.82
N VAL A 380 12.81 8.02 14.66
CA VAL A 380 13.37 9.39 14.75
C VAL A 380 13.83 9.90 13.38
N HIS A 381 14.49 9.05 12.58
CA HIS A 381 14.82 9.37 11.20
C HIS A 381 13.58 9.46 10.29
N ALA A 382 12.70 8.45 10.27
CA ALA A 382 11.52 8.48 9.39
C ALA A 382 10.54 9.63 9.68
N THR A 383 10.48 10.13 10.92
CA THR A 383 9.72 11.31 11.31
C THR A 383 10.43 12.60 10.91
N ALA A 384 11.77 12.67 11.02
CA ALA A 384 12.55 13.82 10.53
C ALA A 384 12.45 13.95 9.00
N ASP A 385 12.59 12.83 8.26
CA ASP A 385 12.41 12.76 6.80
C ASP A 385 11.00 13.21 6.35
N ALA A 386 10.01 13.16 7.25
CA ALA A 386 8.64 13.60 6.98
C ALA A 386 8.39 15.11 7.20
N GLU A 387 9.39 15.87 7.65
CA GLU A 387 9.36 17.32 7.93
C GLU A 387 8.20 17.76 8.86
N PRO A 388 8.28 17.47 10.17
CA PRO A 388 7.23 17.80 11.12
C PRO A 388 7.15 19.33 11.36
N PRO A 389 5.95 19.90 11.58
CA PRO A 389 5.84 21.31 11.94
C PRO A 389 6.60 21.61 13.24
N ALA A 390 7.56 22.53 13.18
CA ALA A 390 8.42 22.91 14.30
C ALA A 390 7.64 23.29 15.57
N SER A 391 6.48 23.94 15.41
CA SER A 391 5.55 24.28 16.50
C SER A 391 4.91 23.06 17.17
N SER A 392 4.61 21.99 16.42
CA SER A 392 4.12 20.73 16.97
C SER A 392 5.21 20.02 17.79
N VAL A 393 6.46 20.04 17.31
CA VAL A 393 7.60 19.46 18.03
C VAL A 393 7.85 20.20 19.35
N SER A 394 7.86 21.54 19.34
CA SER A 394 7.92 22.35 20.57
C SER A 394 6.76 22.07 21.52
N ALA A 395 5.52 22.00 21.02
CA ALA A 395 4.35 21.76 21.86
C ALA A 395 4.41 20.42 22.58
N VAL A 396 4.80 19.34 21.89
CA VAL A 396 4.98 18.01 22.51
C VAL A 396 6.18 17.99 23.44
N PHE A 397 7.30 18.64 23.09
CA PHE A 397 8.48 18.75 23.95
C PHE A 397 8.14 19.42 25.30
N HIS A 398 7.48 20.58 25.30
CA HIS A 398 7.05 21.25 26.54
C HIS A 398 5.97 20.46 27.32
N GLN A 399 5.21 19.58 26.66
CA GLN A 399 4.31 18.64 27.35
C GLN A 399 5.05 17.47 28.02
N GLN A 400 6.26 17.11 27.58
CA GLN A 400 7.08 16.10 28.26
C GLN A 400 7.96 16.72 29.37
N VAL A 401 8.33 18.00 29.26
CA VAL A 401 9.19 18.70 30.22
C VAL A 401 8.37 19.56 31.19
N HIS A 402 7.82 18.95 32.24
CA HIS A 402 7.03 19.64 33.28
C HIS A 402 7.87 20.30 34.40
N GLU A 403 9.02 19.73 34.75
CA GLU A 403 9.84 20.15 35.90
C GLU A 403 11.24 20.69 35.49
N GLY A 404 11.42 21.00 34.20
CA GLY A 404 12.72 21.31 33.60
C GLY A 404 13.48 20.05 33.15
N LEU A 405 14.58 20.26 32.43
CA LEU A 405 15.51 19.23 32.01
C LEU A 405 16.66 19.10 33.02
N ASP A 406 16.86 17.87 33.46
CA ASP A 406 18.08 17.38 34.13
C ASP A 406 18.82 16.48 33.14
N LEU A 407 19.83 17.02 32.45
CA LEU A 407 20.55 16.35 31.38
C LEU A 407 21.41 15.16 31.83
N SER A 408 21.69 15.02 33.14
CA SER A 408 22.35 13.82 33.67
C SER A 408 21.50 12.56 33.49
N ARG A 409 20.18 12.72 33.29
CA ARG A 409 19.26 11.62 32.95
C ARG A 409 19.31 11.34 31.44
N PRO A 410 19.70 10.12 31.01
CA PRO A 410 19.75 9.77 29.58
C PRO A 410 18.43 9.99 28.83
N GLY A 411 17.29 9.86 29.52
CA GLY A 411 15.96 10.14 28.95
C GLY A 411 15.75 11.61 28.59
N HIS A 412 16.07 12.55 29.48
CA HIS A 412 15.97 14.00 29.23
C HIS A 412 16.92 14.45 28.12
N ARG A 413 18.16 13.95 28.13
CA ARG A 413 19.14 14.24 27.09
C ARG A 413 18.74 13.64 25.74
N ARG A 414 18.17 12.43 25.69
CA ARG A 414 17.60 11.84 24.47
C ARG A 414 16.40 12.66 23.98
N LEU A 415 15.50 13.08 24.86
CA LEU A 415 14.35 13.94 24.54
C LEU A 415 14.78 15.23 23.84
N LEU A 416 15.75 15.96 24.41
CA LEU A 416 16.29 17.19 23.82
C LEU A 416 16.92 16.95 22.44
N ILE A 417 17.80 15.94 22.31
CA ILE A 417 18.49 15.65 21.04
C ILE A 417 17.52 15.14 19.96
N VAL A 418 16.49 14.37 20.33
CA VAL A 418 15.43 13.95 19.39
C VAL A 418 14.59 15.16 18.97
N ALA A 419 14.18 16.04 19.90
CA ALA A 419 13.42 17.24 19.55
C ALA A 419 14.19 18.16 18.59
N LEU A 420 15.48 18.42 18.86
CA LEU A 420 16.34 19.19 17.96
C LEU A 420 16.54 18.51 16.59
N HIS A 421 16.70 17.19 16.54
CA HIS A 421 16.79 16.45 15.27
C HIS A 421 15.48 16.43 14.48
N LEU A 422 14.33 16.52 15.16
CA LEU A 422 13.01 16.71 14.56
C LEU A 422 12.72 18.18 14.18
N GLY A 423 13.69 19.09 14.26
CA GLY A 423 13.51 20.48 13.82
C GLY A 423 12.83 21.40 14.85
N MET A 424 12.88 21.06 16.14
CA MET A 424 12.53 22.02 17.20
C MET A 424 13.42 23.28 17.08
N PRO A 425 12.84 24.49 17.05
CA PRO A 425 13.61 25.72 16.90
C PRO A 425 14.39 26.02 18.19
N ALA A 426 15.59 26.57 18.05
CA ALA A 426 16.45 26.90 19.19
C ALA A 426 15.73 27.74 20.26
N ALA A 427 14.90 28.71 19.86
CA ALA A 427 14.11 29.57 20.74
C ALA A 427 13.12 28.82 21.66
N ALA A 428 12.80 27.54 21.41
CA ALA A 428 12.06 26.72 22.37
C ALA A 428 12.86 26.38 23.65
N LEU A 429 14.18 26.63 23.63
CA LEU A 429 15.04 26.48 24.80
C LEU A 429 15.11 27.74 25.68
N ASP A 430 14.72 28.91 25.14
CA ASP A 430 14.75 30.22 25.83
C ASP A 430 13.55 30.38 26.79
N HIS A 431 13.35 29.36 27.64
CA HIS A 431 12.30 29.29 28.65
C HIS A 431 12.95 29.27 30.03
N ALA A 432 12.63 30.27 30.86
CA ALA A 432 13.25 30.47 32.16
C ALA A 432 13.17 29.21 33.04
N GLY A 433 14.31 28.76 33.55
CA GLY A 433 14.41 27.55 34.38
C GLY A 433 14.47 26.22 33.63
N LEU A 434 14.30 26.18 32.30
CA LEU A 434 14.26 24.93 31.52
C LEU A 434 15.51 24.05 31.71
N LEU A 435 16.70 24.65 31.83
CA LEU A 435 17.97 23.94 32.04
C LEU A 435 18.52 24.09 33.47
N ALA A 436 17.81 24.76 34.39
CA ALA A 436 18.31 25.03 35.74
C ALA A 436 18.42 23.78 36.64
N ALA A 437 17.89 22.64 36.20
CA ALA A 437 18.07 21.34 36.85
C ALA A 437 19.21 20.50 36.23
N SER A 438 19.94 21.02 35.24
CA SER A 438 21.04 20.31 34.57
C SER A 438 22.41 20.70 35.14
N PRO A 439 23.27 19.72 35.50
CA PRO A 439 24.66 19.99 35.88
C PRO A 439 25.48 20.70 34.79
N ALA A 440 26.40 21.57 35.21
CA ALA A 440 27.25 22.36 34.31
C ALA A 440 28.16 21.51 33.41
N ASP A 441 28.63 20.35 33.87
CA ASP A 441 29.42 19.41 33.08
C ASP A 441 28.59 18.73 31.97
N GLU A 442 27.34 18.34 32.23
CA GLU A 442 26.44 17.79 31.20
C GLU A 442 26.01 18.86 30.18
N LEU A 443 25.83 20.12 30.61
CA LEU A 443 25.59 21.25 29.69
C LEU A 443 26.80 21.48 28.76
N LEU A 444 28.03 21.46 29.30
CA LEU A 444 29.26 21.65 28.54
C LEU A 444 29.59 20.43 27.65
N ASP A 445 29.31 19.21 28.10
CA ASP A 445 29.40 18.00 27.28
C ASP A 445 28.42 18.01 26.10
N LEU A 446 27.18 18.46 26.34
CA LEU A 446 26.18 18.64 25.28
C LEU A 446 26.68 19.65 24.23
N VAL A 447 27.16 20.82 24.66
CA VAL A 447 27.75 21.84 23.79
C VAL A 447 28.94 21.27 23.01
N GLY A 448 29.88 20.60 23.68
CA GLY A 448 31.05 20.01 23.06
C GLY A 448 30.73 18.96 21.98
N ARG A 449 29.66 18.18 22.19
CA ARG A 449 29.21 17.11 21.28
C ARG A 449 28.30 17.59 20.14
N TYR A 450 27.51 18.64 20.33
CA TYR A 450 26.44 19.03 19.40
C TYR A 450 26.56 20.43 18.77
N ALA A 451 27.57 21.23 19.14
CA ALA A 451 27.83 22.56 18.56
C ALA A 451 27.85 22.59 17.02
N GLU A 452 28.35 21.53 16.38
CA GLU A 452 28.43 21.42 14.92
C GLU A 452 27.08 21.16 14.23
N ARG A 453 26.13 20.54 14.95
CA ARG A 453 24.85 20.10 14.39
C ARG A 453 23.68 21.01 14.74
N PHE A 454 23.74 21.65 15.91
CA PHE A 454 22.68 22.53 16.43
C PHE A 454 23.26 23.82 17.04
N PRO A 455 24.01 24.64 16.26
CA PRO A 455 24.80 25.76 16.79
C PRO A 455 23.95 26.80 17.55
N ASP A 456 22.76 27.14 17.08
CA ASP A 456 21.87 28.11 17.75
C ASP A 456 21.25 27.55 19.04
N ALA A 457 20.96 26.24 19.08
CA ALA A 457 20.50 25.59 20.30
C ALA A 457 21.62 25.54 21.35
N MET A 458 22.85 25.22 20.93
CA MET A 458 24.00 25.18 21.84
C MET A 458 24.43 26.57 22.32
N HIS A 459 24.16 27.64 21.55
CA HIS A 459 24.30 29.02 22.03
C HIS A 459 23.35 29.32 23.20
N LEU A 460 22.09 28.90 23.12
CA LEU A 460 21.13 29.08 24.22
C LEU A 460 21.47 28.18 25.43
N VAL A 461 21.95 26.96 25.19
CA VAL A 461 22.49 26.10 26.27
C VAL A 461 23.65 26.78 26.99
N LEU A 462 24.57 27.46 26.28
CA LEU A 462 25.62 28.26 26.90
C LEU A 462 25.07 29.46 27.67
N ARG A 463 24.05 30.16 27.18
CA ARG A 463 23.41 31.27 27.92
C ARG A 463 22.74 30.83 29.23
N HIS A 464 22.18 29.63 29.28
CA HIS A 464 21.64 29.04 30.51
C HIS A 464 22.69 28.37 31.41
N LEU A 465 23.97 28.31 31.01
CA LEU A 465 25.04 27.81 31.87
C LEU A 465 25.22 28.69 33.13
N ALA A 466 24.97 30.00 33.01
CA ALA A 466 24.97 30.93 34.13
C ALA A 466 23.74 30.76 35.06
N ASP A 467 22.61 30.26 34.54
CA ASP A 467 21.39 29.99 35.31
C ASP A 467 21.47 28.66 36.10
N ALA A 468 22.38 27.76 35.72
CA ALA A 468 22.45 26.37 36.22
C ALA A 468 23.05 26.22 37.64
N GLY A 469 23.55 27.30 38.24
CA GLY A 469 24.06 27.31 39.61
C GLY A 469 25.55 26.92 39.78
N GLU A 470 26.00 26.93 41.03
CA GLU A 470 27.43 27.00 41.38
C GLU A 470 28.21 25.69 41.14
N SER A 471 28.85 25.59 39.97
CA SER A 471 30.07 24.77 39.82
C SER A 471 31.11 25.48 38.94
N PRO A 472 31.67 26.63 39.39
CA PRO A 472 32.66 27.37 38.61
C PRO A 472 33.92 26.56 38.33
N ASP A 473 34.31 25.67 39.25
CA ASP A 473 35.42 24.72 39.07
C ASP A 473 35.24 23.85 37.81
N THR A 474 33.99 23.46 37.48
CA THR A 474 33.67 22.65 36.29
C THR A 474 33.87 23.44 35.01
N ALA A 475 33.27 24.64 34.92
CA ALA A 475 33.42 25.50 33.75
C ALA A 475 34.88 25.93 33.56
N ARG A 476 35.58 26.22 34.67
CA ARG A 476 37.02 26.47 34.71
C ARG A 476 37.83 25.30 34.17
N LEU A 477 37.58 24.06 34.60
CA LEU A 477 38.31 22.87 34.11
C LEU A 477 38.12 22.64 32.60
N TRP A 478 36.90 22.80 32.08
CA TRP A 478 36.63 22.68 30.64
C TRP A 478 37.33 23.78 29.82
N TYR A 479 37.38 25.01 30.34
CA TYR A 479 38.11 26.12 29.74
C TYR A 479 39.64 25.91 29.81
N GLU A 480 40.17 25.50 30.97
CA GLU A 480 41.60 25.22 31.19
C GLU A 480 42.15 24.15 30.24
N GLN A 481 41.34 23.12 29.94
CA GLN A 481 41.69 22.07 28.99
C GLN A 481 41.44 22.47 27.52
N ARG A 482 41.05 23.73 27.25
CA ARG A 482 40.76 24.31 25.92
C ARG A 482 39.67 23.58 25.11
N LEU A 483 38.85 22.76 25.77
CA LEU A 483 37.89 21.85 25.12
C LEU A 483 36.77 22.59 24.37
N LEU A 484 36.50 23.84 24.74
CA LEU A 484 35.35 24.61 24.26
C LEU A 484 35.67 25.62 23.15
N LEU A 485 36.94 25.83 22.78
CA LEU A 485 37.31 26.78 21.71
C LEU A 485 36.68 26.39 20.36
N GLY A 486 36.90 25.15 19.90
CA GLY A 486 36.32 24.64 18.65
C GLY A 486 34.78 24.50 18.66
N PRO A 487 34.13 24.14 19.78
CA PRO A 487 32.69 24.32 19.96
C PRO A 487 32.21 25.77 19.79
N VAL A 488 32.87 26.77 20.39
CA VAL A 488 32.48 28.19 20.25
C VAL A 488 32.66 28.68 18.81
N ASP A 489 33.76 28.36 18.14
CA ASP A 489 33.97 28.71 16.72
C ASP A 489 32.85 28.17 15.82
N ARG A 490 32.39 26.93 16.07
CA ARG A 490 31.28 26.30 15.33
C ARG A 490 29.91 26.89 15.68
N ILE A 491 29.70 27.33 16.92
CA ILE A 491 28.48 28.05 17.32
C ILE A 491 28.42 29.44 16.69
N ALA A 492 29.54 30.16 16.69
CA ALA A 492 29.65 31.50 16.15
C ALA A 492 29.55 31.54 14.60
N GLY A 493 30.16 30.56 13.91
CA GLY A 493 30.11 30.49 12.44
C GLY A 493 30.76 31.69 11.73
N GLY A 494 31.57 32.48 12.45
CA GLY A 494 32.15 33.74 11.99
C GLY A 494 31.43 35.02 12.49
N ASP A 495 30.27 34.90 13.15
CA ASP A 495 29.63 36.03 13.85
C ASP A 495 30.41 36.38 15.12
N ARG A 496 31.11 37.52 15.09
CA ARG A 496 31.89 38.03 16.22
C ARG A 496 31.04 38.43 17.43
N VAL A 497 29.79 38.84 17.25
CA VAL A 497 28.90 39.18 18.37
C VAL A 497 28.48 37.90 19.09
N LYS A 498 28.15 36.85 18.32
CA LYS A 498 27.83 35.53 18.86
C LYS A 498 29.05 34.85 19.52
N GLU A 499 30.24 35.00 18.94
CA GLU A 499 31.52 34.56 19.54
C GLU A 499 31.78 35.22 20.89
N VAL A 500 31.66 36.56 20.98
CA VAL A 500 31.83 37.33 22.22
C VAL A 500 30.81 36.88 23.26
N ASP A 501 29.53 36.77 22.93
CA ASP A 501 28.53 36.31 23.90
C ASP A 501 28.82 34.89 24.39
N CYS A 502 29.17 33.96 23.49
CA CYS A 502 29.53 32.58 23.89
C CYS A 502 30.73 32.55 24.86
N PHE A 503 31.80 33.31 24.59
CA PHE A 503 32.91 33.41 25.54
C PHE A 503 32.53 34.10 26.84
N ARG A 504 31.67 35.13 26.78
CA ARG A 504 31.16 35.83 27.96
C ARG A 504 30.39 34.89 28.89
N GLN A 505 29.51 34.04 28.36
CA GLN A 505 28.79 33.05 29.19
C GLN A 505 29.76 32.03 29.83
N LEU A 506 30.79 31.59 29.10
CA LEU A 506 31.81 30.69 29.64
C LEU A 506 32.67 31.35 30.73
N LEU A 507 33.03 32.62 30.57
CA LEU A 507 33.77 33.38 31.58
C LEU A 507 32.91 33.67 32.82
N LEU A 508 31.64 34.04 32.63
CA LEU A 508 30.66 34.19 33.71
C LEU A 508 30.52 32.90 34.54
N ALA A 509 30.44 31.75 33.87
CA ALA A 509 30.36 30.46 34.54
C ALA A 509 31.67 30.05 35.24
N ALA A 510 32.84 30.32 34.65
CA ALA A 510 34.15 29.88 35.17
C ALA A 510 34.75 30.79 36.25
N TYR A 511 34.45 32.10 36.23
CA TYR A 511 35.05 33.11 37.10
C TYR A 511 34.04 34.00 37.83
N GLY A 512 32.74 33.89 37.51
CA GLY A 512 31.69 34.74 38.08
C GLY A 512 31.47 36.05 37.32
N PRO A 513 30.67 36.98 37.87
CA PRO A 513 30.23 38.20 37.17
C PRO A 513 31.33 39.24 36.95
N VAL A 514 32.51 39.08 37.56
CA VAL A 514 33.61 40.06 37.53
C VAL A 514 34.95 39.32 37.52
N LEU A 515 35.80 39.61 36.53
CA LEU A 515 37.19 39.20 36.48
C LEU A 515 38.05 40.17 37.31
N ASP A 516 38.76 39.64 38.31
CA ASP A 516 39.83 40.37 39.00
C ASP A 516 41.15 40.32 38.20
N ARG A 517 42.15 41.06 38.68
CA ARG A 517 43.48 41.12 38.06
C ARG A 517 44.19 39.76 37.97
N ALA A 518 44.01 38.89 38.95
CA ALA A 518 44.66 37.58 38.96
C ALA A 518 44.02 36.66 37.93
N ALA A 519 42.69 36.58 37.91
CA ALA A 519 41.92 35.84 36.91
C ALA A 519 42.20 36.35 35.48
N ALA A 520 42.22 37.67 35.27
CA ALA A 520 42.54 38.27 33.97
C ALA A 520 43.97 37.97 33.49
N THR A 521 44.95 37.94 34.40
CA THR A 521 46.34 37.56 34.06
C THR A 521 46.45 36.06 33.74
N GLU A 522 45.85 35.20 34.57
CA GLU A 522 45.79 33.75 34.37
C GLU A 522 45.08 33.39 33.05
N LEU A 523 44.03 34.14 32.68
CA LEU A 523 43.32 33.99 31.41
C LEU A 523 44.22 34.26 30.21
N VAL A 524 44.92 35.40 30.21
CA VAL A 524 45.80 35.84 29.11
C VAL A 524 46.99 34.91 28.93
N GLU A 525 47.66 34.51 30.02
CA GLU A 525 48.78 33.55 29.95
C GLU A 525 48.37 32.18 29.38
N ARG A 526 47.15 31.72 29.69
CA ARG A 526 46.64 30.41 29.24
C ARG A 526 46.02 30.42 27.85
N ALA A 527 45.37 31.50 27.44
CA ALA A 527 44.83 31.65 26.08
C ALA A 527 45.99 31.86 25.09
N GLY A 528 46.84 32.84 25.38
CA GLY A 528 48.11 33.10 24.70
C GLY A 528 47.97 33.58 23.26
N VAL A 529 49.08 33.47 22.53
CA VAL A 529 49.38 34.12 21.24
C VAL A 529 48.38 33.80 20.09
N GLN A 530 47.53 32.77 20.25
CA GLN A 530 46.53 32.34 19.24
C GLN A 530 45.10 32.28 19.79
N ALA A 531 44.79 33.09 20.82
CA ALA A 531 43.43 33.22 21.34
C ALA A 531 42.45 33.79 20.29
N PRO A 532 41.17 33.36 20.28
CA PRO A 532 40.12 34.03 19.51
C PRO A 532 39.89 35.46 20.02
N LEU A 533 39.69 36.42 19.12
CA LEU A 533 39.50 37.83 19.50
C LEU A 533 38.23 38.05 20.35
N GLY A 534 37.18 37.24 20.15
CA GLY A 534 35.97 37.30 20.95
C GLY A 534 36.18 36.94 22.42
N LEU A 535 37.18 36.12 22.74
CA LEU A 535 37.54 35.78 24.12
C LEU A 535 38.09 37.00 24.87
N TYR A 536 39.02 37.74 24.27
CA TYR A 536 39.58 38.94 24.91
C TYR A 536 38.58 40.09 24.95
N ALA A 537 37.70 40.23 23.95
CA ALA A 537 36.61 41.20 24.00
C ALA A 537 35.61 40.86 25.14
N ALA A 538 35.19 39.60 25.27
CA ALA A 538 34.35 39.14 26.38
C ALA A 538 35.01 39.31 27.76
N ALA A 539 36.34 39.12 27.84
CA ALA A 539 37.08 39.33 29.08
C ALA A 539 37.19 40.81 29.47
N LEU A 540 37.23 41.74 28.48
CA LEU A 540 37.15 43.18 28.75
C LEU A 540 35.76 43.60 29.24
N GLU A 541 34.68 43.01 28.70
CA GLU A 541 33.30 43.26 29.21
C GLU A 541 33.10 42.85 30.68
N LEU A 542 33.93 41.93 31.19
CA LEU A 542 33.84 41.39 32.56
C LEU A 542 34.95 41.91 33.50
N ALA A 543 35.87 42.76 33.03
CA ALA A 543 36.96 43.26 33.86
C ALA A 543 36.44 44.20 34.97
N GLY A 544 36.78 43.91 36.23
CA GLY A 544 36.27 44.65 37.38
C GLY A 544 36.87 46.05 37.60
N ASP A 545 38.08 46.28 37.09
CA ASP A 545 38.80 47.55 37.17
C ASP A 545 39.87 47.69 36.05
N ASP A 546 40.46 48.88 35.95
CA ASP A 546 41.57 49.18 35.03
C ASP A 546 42.75 48.20 35.16
N MET A 547 42.94 47.59 36.34
CA MET A 547 44.05 46.67 36.63
C MET A 547 43.79 45.26 36.09
N ALA A 548 42.53 44.83 36.01
CA ALA A 548 42.08 43.64 35.31
C ALA A 548 42.01 43.86 33.79
N GLU A 549 41.64 45.05 33.33
CA GLU A 549 41.69 45.39 31.90
C GLU A 549 43.12 45.39 31.34
N GLN A 550 44.09 45.90 32.11
CA GLN A 550 45.46 46.14 31.64
C GLN A 550 46.13 44.93 30.92
N PRO A 551 46.17 43.70 31.48
CA PRO A 551 46.76 42.56 30.80
C PRO A 551 46.01 42.18 29.50
N ILE A 552 44.67 42.30 29.50
CA ILE A 552 43.84 41.92 28.35
C ILE A 552 44.01 42.94 27.21
N ARG A 553 43.98 44.25 27.52
CA ARG A 553 44.23 45.33 26.56
C ARG A 553 45.64 45.24 25.95
N TYR A 554 46.63 44.79 26.73
CA TYR A 554 48.00 44.60 26.24
C TYR A 554 48.08 43.46 25.20
N GLU A 555 47.59 42.25 25.52
CA GLU A 555 47.66 41.12 24.59
C GLU A 555 46.78 41.32 23.34
N LEU A 556 45.61 41.96 23.47
CA LEU A 556 44.75 42.33 22.34
C LEU A 556 45.48 43.33 21.41
N SER A 557 46.23 44.28 21.98
CA SER A 557 47.07 45.20 21.20
C SER A 557 48.23 44.50 20.50
N GLU A 558 48.93 43.59 21.18
CA GLU A 558 50.00 42.78 20.59
C GLU A 558 49.48 41.86 19.48
N GLN A 559 48.29 41.25 19.65
CA GLN A 559 47.65 40.43 18.61
C GLN A 559 47.24 41.27 17.39
N PHE A 560 46.64 42.45 17.61
CA PHE A 560 46.35 43.39 16.52
C PHE A 560 47.61 43.80 15.75
N LEU A 561 48.72 44.08 16.45
CA LEU A 561 50.00 44.42 15.84
C LEU A 561 50.63 43.23 15.09
N ARG A 562 50.46 41.99 15.57
CA ARG A 562 50.88 40.77 14.87
C ARG A 562 50.09 40.57 13.57
N ASP A 563 48.76 40.65 13.63
CA ASP A 563 47.87 40.41 12.49
C ASP A 563 48.06 41.43 11.36
N HIS A 564 48.47 42.66 11.70
CA HIS A 564 48.84 43.70 10.73
C HIS A 564 50.34 43.74 10.37
N GLY A 565 51.14 42.79 10.86
CA GLY A 565 52.57 42.65 10.53
C GLY A 565 53.51 43.70 11.16
N TYR A 566 53.03 44.48 12.14
CA TYR A 566 53.84 45.45 12.88
C TYR A 566 54.66 44.83 14.02
N ALA A 567 54.21 43.69 14.56
CA ALA A 567 54.96 42.91 15.54
C ALA A 567 55.60 41.67 14.89
N GLY A 568 56.91 41.51 15.08
CA GLY A 568 57.64 40.33 14.62
C GLY A 568 57.33 39.08 15.44
N GLN A 569 57.55 37.88 14.88
CA GLN A 569 57.42 36.63 15.63
C GLN A 569 58.41 36.59 16.79
N GLY A 570 57.90 36.75 18.02
CA GLY A 570 58.67 36.62 19.25
C GLY A 570 59.33 35.24 19.37
N PRO A 571 60.47 35.13 20.07
CA PRO A 571 61.18 33.86 20.20
C PRO A 571 60.31 32.81 20.89
N ARG A 572 60.18 31.63 20.29
CA ARG A 572 59.55 30.46 20.91
C ARG A 572 60.15 30.24 22.31
N PRO A 573 59.34 30.12 23.39
CA PRO A 573 59.88 29.72 24.68
C PRO A 573 60.53 28.35 24.55
N ALA A 574 61.73 28.21 25.10
CA ALA A 574 62.46 26.95 25.06
C ALA A 574 61.67 25.87 25.83
N THR A 575 61.59 24.67 25.27
CA THR A 575 60.97 23.52 25.93
C THR A 575 61.66 23.27 27.28
N VAL A 576 60.88 23.29 28.36
CA VAL A 576 61.37 23.00 29.71
C VAL A 576 61.84 21.56 29.76
N SER A 577 63.16 21.37 29.67
CA SER A 577 63.80 20.06 29.69
C SER A 577 63.63 19.43 31.08
N THR A 578 62.71 18.48 31.21
CA THR A 578 62.41 17.78 32.45
C THR A 578 63.52 16.81 32.81
N PHE A 579 64.42 17.29 33.68
CA PHE A 579 65.60 16.58 34.16
C PHE A 579 65.21 15.27 34.89
N ARG A 580 65.67 14.11 34.38
CA ARG A 580 65.70 12.84 35.12
C ARG A 580 67.07 12.14 34.96
N PRO A 581 67.50 11.30 35.94
CA PRO A 581 68.92 11.14 36.22
C PRO A 581 69.60 9.96 35.51
N ARG A 582 70.94 9.97 35.53
CA ARG A 582 71.80 8.89 35.05
C ARG A 582 71.77 7.64 35.95
N SER A 583 71.59 6.49 35.32
CA SER A 583 72.25 5.20 35.65
C SER A 583 72.21 4.31 34.40
N GLY A 584 73.20 3.46 34.08
CA GLY A 584 74.56 3.37 34.59
C GLY A 584 75.22 2.05 34.15
N GLY A 585 76.30 2.09 33.35
CA GLY A 585 77.06 0.89 32.93
C GLY A 585 77.30 0.80 31.39
N PRO A 586 78.28 -0.02 30.92
CA PRO A 586 79.01 0.25 29.66
C PRO A 586 79.15 -0.97 28.71
N VAL A 587 80.12 -0.90 27.75
CA VAL A 587 80.72 -2.03 26.94
C VAL A 587 79.91 -2.45 25.69
N LEU A 588 80.41 -2.64 24.45
CA LEU A 588 81.75 -2.51 23.79
C LEU A 588 81.61 -2.39 22.23
N GLY A 589 82.56 -1.74 21.53
CA GLY A 589 82.89 -1.91 20.07
C GLY A 589 81.84 -1.47 19.01
N GLY A 590 82.15 -1.09 17.77
CA GLY A 590 83.40 -0.95 16.98
C GLY A 590 83.18 -0.06 15.72
N PRO A 591 84.18 0.18 14.83
CA PRO A 591 84.21 1.42 14.01
C PRO A 591 84.21 1.30 12.44
N ALA A 592 84.03 2.47 11.79
CA ALA A 592 84.39 2.85 10.39
C ALA A 592 83.47 2.34 9.23
N ARG A 593 83.27 2.98 8.05
CA ARG A 593 83.55 4.33 7.41
C ARG A 593 82.77 4.38 6.03
N PRO A 594 82.89 5.38 5.11
CA PRO A 594 82.48 6.81 5.14
C PRO A 594 81.65 7.33 3.90
N ALA A 595 81.13 8.58 3.98
CA ALA A 595 80.99 9.64 2.93
C ALA A 595 80.50 9.32 1.46
N ALA A 596 79.37 9.88 0.96
CA ALA A 596 79.18 11.21 0.28
C ALA A 596 79.16 11.09 -1.29
N PRO A 597 78.78 12.10 -2.14
CA PRO A 597 78.36 13.52 -1.95
C PRO A 597 76.99 13.93 -2.62
N PRO A 598 76.57 15.24 -2.69
CA PRO A 598 75.17 15.68 -3.00
C PRO A 598 74.97 16.71 -4.17
N THR A 599 73.83 17.45 -4.17
CA THR A 599 73.41 18.68 -4.95
C THR A 599 72.98 18.55 -6.43
N PRO A 600 72.22 19.50 -7.07
CA PRO A 600 71.67 20.82 -6.63
C PRO A 600 70.16 21.12 -6.95
N ALA A 601 69.70 22.38 -6.80
CA ALA A 601 68.36 22.95 -7.17
C ALA A 601 68.49 24.25 -8.03
N PRO A 602 67.43 24.74 -8.75
CA PRO A 602 66.44 25.77 -8.29
C PRO A 602 64.99 25.49 -8.85
N GLY A 603 63.93 26.35 -8.91
CA GLY A 603 63.63 27.77 -8.57
C GLY A 603 63.42 28.70 -9.83
N ALA A 604 62.49 29.67 -9.94
CA ALA A 604 61.34 30.14 -9.11
C ALA A 604 60.42 31.18 -9.89
N TYR A 605 59.44 31.82 -9.21
CA TYR A 605 58.65 33.05 -9.53
C TYR A 605 57.24 33.05 -10.22
N GLN A 606 56.54 34.19 -10.06
CA GLN A 606 55.09 34.57 -10.21
C GLN A 606 54.81 35.43 -11.50
N PRO A 607 53.60 36.03 -11.84
CA PRO A 607 52.40 36.36 -11.02
C PRO A 607 50.97 36.21 -11.65
N HIS A 608 49.96 36.67 -10.90
CA HIS A 608 48.49 36.85 -11.16
C HIS A 608 48.17 38.20 -11.88
N PRO A 609 46.93 38.55 -12.40
CA PRO A 609 45.69 38.72 -11.58
C PRO A 609 44.25 38.73 -12.22
N ALA A 610 43.25 38.87 -11.32
CA ALA A 610 41.97 39.63 -11.43
C ALA A 610 40.71 39.04 -12.13
N THR A 611 39.56 39.70 -11.88
CA THR A 611 38.17 39.16 -11.94
C THR A 611 37.17 40.04 -12.73
N THR A 612 36.29 39.43 -13.55
CA THR A 612 34.93 39.89 -13.96
C THR A 612 34.16 38.75 -14.68
N GLY A 613 32.84 38.75 -14.87
CA GLY A 613 31.79 39.58 -14.25
C GLY A 613 30.52 39.80 -15.11
N THR A 614 29.43 39.06 -14.85
CA THR A 614 28.05 39.19 -15.41
C THR A 614 27.83 39.01 -16.93
N GLY A 615 26.65 38.50 -17.36
CA GLY A 615 26.22 38.57 -18.77
C GLY A 615 25.25 37.48 -19.28
N THR A 616 23.98 37.85 -19.47
CA THR A 616 22.93 37.06 -20.18
C THR A 616 23.09 37.09 -21.70
N GLY A 617 22.68 36.06 -22.47
CA GLY A 617 22.52 36.21 -23.93
C GLY A 617 22.16 34.96 -24.75
N ALA A 618 21.05 35.01 -25.47
CA ALA A 618 20.39 33.94 -26.21
C ALA A 618 20.97 33.56 -27.61
N TYR A 619 20.82 32.26 -27.95
CA TYR A 619 20.60 31.68 -29.31
C TYR A 619 21.71 31.73 -30.42
N PRO A 620 21.61 30.90 -31.50
CA PRO A 620 22.70 30.54 -32.43
C PRO A 620 22.29 30.78 -33.92
N PRO A 621 22.58 29.92 -34.93
CA PRO A 621 23.81 29.25 -35.40
C PRO A 621 24.33 29.91 -36.73
N PRO A 622 25.13 29.26 -37.63
CA PRO A 622 24.60 28.26 -38.58
C PRO A 622 25.55 27.12 -39.02
N SER A 623 24.96 26.19 -39.78
CA SER A 623 25.46 25.15 -40.71
C SER A 623 26.83 25.40 -41.42
N ALA A 624 27.52 24.42 -42.04
CA ALA A 624 27.00 23.35 -42.92
C ALA A 624 28.02 22.25 -43.34
N THR A 625 27.52 21.26 -44.13
CA THR A 625 28.23 20.35 -45.08
C THR A 625 29.20 19.27 -44.51
N ARG A 626 29.10 17.97 -44.86
CA ARG A 626 29.31 17.22 -46.16
C ARG A 626 30.81 17.10 -46.55
N ALA A 627 31.33 15.98 -47.09
CA ALA A 627 30.76 14.64 -47.41
C ALA A 627 31.85 13.58 -47.75
N HIS A 628 31.43 12.31 -47.90
CA HIS A 628 32.10 11.19 -48.62
C HIS A 628 33.48 10.72 -48.06
N THR A 629 34.10 9.59 -48.45
CA THR A 629 33.88 8.56 -49.51
C THR A 629 34.42 7.20 -48.95
N GLU A 630 33.73 6.04 -49.03
CA GLU A 630 33.74 5.02 -50.12
C GLU A 630 34.83 3.91 -49.98
N TRP A 631 34.69 2.83 -50.76
CA TRP A 631 35.65 1.73 -51.09
C TRP A 631 35.50 0.31 -50.45
N ALA A 632 34.83 -0.55 -51.25
CA ALA A 632 35.20 -1.93 -51.63
C ALA A 632 35.06 -3.15 -50.66
N HIS A 633 34.11 -4.03 -51.01
CA HIS A 633 34.20 -5.50 -50.90
C HIS A 633 34.72 -6.09 -52.26
N PRO A 634 34.71 -7.42 -52.58
CA PRO A 634 34.50 -8.64 -51.77
C PRO A 634 35.53 -9.78 -52.00
N ALA A 635 35.45 -10.85 -51.18
CA ALA A 635 35.85 -12.23 -51.53
C ALA A 635 35.12 -13.23 -50.62
N ALA A 636 35.03 -14.52 -51.00
CA ALA A 636 34.22 -15.55 -50.31
C ALA A 636 35.03 -16.86 -50.01
N PRO A 637 34.47 -18.08 -49.96
CA PRO A 637 34.43 -18.87 -48.71
C PRO A 637 35.19 -20.23 -48.74
N ASP A 638 35.36 -20.88 -47.58
CA ASP A 638 35.01 -22.31 -47.35
C ASP A 638 35.19 -22.74 -45.86
N PRO A 639 34.78 -23.98 -45.43
CA PRO A 639 34.33 -24.22 -44.04
C PRO A 639 35.15 -25.19 -43.16
N ALA A 640 34.94 -25.11 -41.84
CA ALA A 640 35.12 -26.22 -40.88
C ALA A 640 34.30 -26.00 -39.58
N GLN A 641 34.11 -27.07 -38.79
CA GLN A 641 33.44 -27.09 -37.47
C GLN A 641 34.49 -27.05 -36.31
N PRO A 642 34.14 -27.34 -35.03
CA PRO A 642 33.52 -26.47 -34.01
C PRO A 642 34.47 -26.42 -32.75
N PRO A 643 34.05 -26.30 -31.47
CA PRO A 643 32.81 -25.80 -30.84
C PRO A 643 33.07 -24.73 -29.73
N ALA A 644 32.01 -24.42 -28.96
CA ALA A 644 32.00 -23.92 -27.57
C ALA A 644 32.38 -22.45 -27.26
N SER A 645 31.43 -21.71 -26.67
CA SER A 645 31.56 -21.12 -25.31
C SER A 645 30.40 -20.17 -24.93
N ALA A 646 30.17 -20.06 -23.62
CA ALA A 646 29.68 -18.91 -22.84
C ALA A 646 28.47 -18.07 -23.31
N ALA A 647 27.55 -17.84 -22.37
CA ALA A 647 26.46 -16.87 -22.49
C ALA A 647 26.97 -15.42 -22.52
N SER A 648 26.23 -14.56 -23.22
CA SER A 648 26.24 -13.09 -23.02
C SER A 648 24.91 -12.51 -23.49
N ALA A 649 24.49 -11.39 -22.90
CA ALA A 649 23.16 -10.82 -23.11
C ALA A 649 23.04 -10.14 -24.49
N GLY A 650 21.86 -10.26 -25.12
CA GLY A 650 21.54 -9.66 -26.41
C GLY A 650 20.22 -8.88 -26.36
N THR A 651 20.25 -7.64 -26.81
CA THR A 651 19.15 -6.68 -26.86
C THR A 651 17.95 -7.19 -27.68
N PRO A 652 16.68 -6.98 -27.25
CA PRO A 652 15.52 -7.33 -28.07
C PRO A 652 15.39 -6.38 -29.28
N HIS A 653 15.08 -6.95 -30.45
CA HIS A 653 14.78 -6.17 -31.66
C HIS A 653 13.35 -5.61 -31.63
N HIS A 654 13.18 -4.35 -32.04
CA HIS A 654 11.87 -3.82 -32.44
C HIS A 654 11.45 -4.38 -33.82
N PRO A 655 10.25 -4.98 -33.97
CA PRO A 655 9.62 -5.12 -35.27
C PRO A 655 9.08 -3.75 -35.75
N GLN A 656 9.07 -3.53 -37.07
CA GLN A 656 8.67 -2.26 -37.66
C GLN A 656 7.13 -2.11 -37.68
N GLY A 657 6.62 -1.02 -37.09
CA GLY A 657 5.21 -0.66 -37.18
C GLY A 657 4.88 0.04 -38.51
N VAL A 658 3.83 -0.44 -39.20
CA VAL A 658 3.28 0.23 -40.39
C VAL A 658 2.52 1.49 -39.96
N VAL A 659 2.77 2.62 -40.64
CA VAL A 659 2.08 3.90 -40.39
C VAL A 659 0.74 3.93 -41.14
N PRO A 660 -0.41 4.11 -40.45
CA PRO A 660 -1.70 4.32 -41.11
C PRO A 660 -1.87 5.77 -41.59
N ASP A 661 -2.56 5.93 -42.73
CA ASP A 661 -2.90 7.23 -43.33
C ASP A 661 -4.02 7.94 -42.54
N PRO A 662 -3.82 9.17 -42.03
CA PRO A 662 -4.80 9.90 -41.21
C PRO A 662 -5.94 10.58 -42.00
N ALA A 663 -6.20 10.19 -43.25
CA ALA A 663 -7.07 10.92 -44.18
C ALA A 663 -8.40 10.23 -44.59
N ARG A 664 -9.02 9.40 -43.73
CA ARG A 664 -10.42 8.91 -43.95
C ARG A 664 -11.17 8.61 -42.64
N TRP A 665 -12.21 9.40 -42.34
CA TRP A 665 -13.21 9.14 -41.30
C TRP A 665 -14.58 9.63 -41.77
N ASP A 666 -15.41 8.73 -42.29
CA ASP A 666 -16.84 8.98 -42.51
C ASP A 666 -17.60 8.79 -41.18
N THR A 667 -18.35 9.81 -40.74
CA THR A 667 -19.04 9.79 -39.44
C THR A 667 -20.47 9.22 -39.53
N PRO A 668 -20.83 8.21 -38.73
CA PRO A 668 -22.22 7.79 -38.60
C PRO A 668 -23.03 8.80 -37.77
N VAL A 669 -24.31 8.98 -38.13
CA VAL A 669 -25.20 9.99 -37.57
C VAL A 669 -25.72 9.60 -36.17
N PRO A 670 -25.68 10.51 -35.16
CA PRO A 670 -26.27 10.26 -33.85
C PRO A 670 -27.81 10.44 -33.84
N PRO A 671 -28.55 9.68 -33.02
CA PRO A 671 -30.01 9.79 -32.95
C PRO A 671 -30.47 11.08 -32.24
N GLN A 672 -31.54 11.69 -32.77
CA GLN A 672 -32.14 12.90 -32.19
C GLN A 672 -32.82 12.61 -30.85
N ARG A 673 -32.62 13.48 -29.86
CA ARG A 673 -33.50 13.60 -28.68
C ARG A 673 -34.49 14.75 -28.89
N PRO A 674 -35.76 14.63 -28.43
CA PRO A 674 -36.75 15.68 -28.56
C PRO A 674 -36.41 16.89 -27.67
N SER A 675 -36.75 18.08 -28.14
CA SER A 675 -36.54 19.35 -27.45
C SER A 675 -37.51 19.57 -26.29
N ARG A 676 -37.04 20.23 -25.23
CA ARG A 676 -37.88 20.94 -24.25
C ARG A 676 -37.39 22.39 -24.13
N SER A 677 -38.35 23.30 -24.05
CA SER A 677 -38.11 24.74 -24.05
C SER A 677 -37.55 25.25 -22.72
N THR A 678 -36.63 26.20 -22.81
CA THR A 678 -36.14 27.00 -21.68
C THR A 678 -37.19 28.02 -21.22
N THR A 679 -37.49 28.05 -19.93
CA THR A 679 -37.89 29.28 -19.23
C THR A 679 -37.60 29.20 -17.73
N ASP A 680 -36.92 30.23 -17.25
CA ASP A 680 -36.55 30.60 -15.88
C ASP A 680 -36.44 32.16 -15.92
N PRO A 681 -36.60 32.98 -14.85
CA PRO A 681 -36.12 32.65 -13.50
C PRO A 681 -36.83 33.27 -12.25
N ARG A 682 -36.33 32.83 -11.08
CA ARG A 682 -36.21 33.55 -9.78
C ARG A 682 -37.43 33.72 -8.83
N ALA A 683 -37.08 33.66 -7.54
CA ALA A 683 -37.86 33.95 -6.31
C ALA A 683 -39.07 33.03 -6.03
N GLY A 684 -39.44 32.75 -4.79
CA GLY A 684 -38.83 33.11 -3.49
C GLY A 684 -39.71 32.65 -2.31
N ASP A 685 -39.13 32.62 -1.10
CA ASP A 685 -39.78 32.47 0.22
C ASP A 685 -40.67 31.25 0.57
N GLY A 686 -40.50 30.80 1.83
CA GLY A 686 -41.63 30.42 2.69
C GLY A 686 -42.00 28.93 2.83
N PRO A 687 -41.98 28.35 4.04
CA PRO A 687 -42.57 27.04 4.32
C PRO A 687 -44.07 27.15 4.65
N GLN A 688 -44.88 26.20 4.18
CA GLN A 688 -46.25 25.99 4.68
C GLN A 688 -46.55 24.50 4.93
N ALA A 689 -47.43 24.28 5.91
CA ALA A 689 -47.78 22.98 6.47
C ALA A 689 -48.95 22.29 5.70
N PRO A 690 -49.30 21.02 5.98
CA PRO A 690 -50.08 20.22 5.05
C PRO A 690 -51.58 20.56 5.07
N SER A 691 -52.20 20.56 3.88
CA SER A 691 -53.65 20.61 3.69
C SER A 691 -54.17 19.27 3.15
N ALA A 692 -55.19 18.71 3.83
CA ALA A 692 -55.92 17.53 3.37
C ALA A 692 -57.11 17.95 2.49
N GLY A 693 -57.41 17.23 1.39
CA GLY A 693 -58.47 17.69 0.48
C GLY A 693 -58.89 16.78 -0.68
N ARG A 694 -59.66 15.72 -0.37
CA ARG A 694 -60.82 15.18 -1.13
C ARG A 694 -60.76 14.93 -2.65
N GLU A 695 -61.02 13.64 -2.95
CA GLU A 695 -62.09 13.13 -3.82
C GLU A 695 -62.03 13.28 -5.36
N ARG A 696 -62.67 12.28 -6.00
CA ARG A 696 -62.93 12.07 -7.44
C ARG A 696 -61.71 11.54 -8.21
N ARG A 697 -61.87 10.61 -9.16
CA ARG A 697 -63.12 10.03 -9.74
C ARG A 697 -62.94 8.52 -9.98
N ARG A 698 -64.01 7.74 -9.80
CA ARG A 698 -64.14 6.44 -10.51
C ARG A 698 -64.41 6.76 -11.97
N ASP A 699 -63.70 6.11 -12.89
CA ASP A 699 -64.12 5.77 -14.26
C ASP A 699 -62.93 5.12 -14.96
N HIS A 700 -62.86 3.77 -15.00
CA HIS A 700 -61.99 2.97 -15.89
C HIS A 700 -62.35 1.46 -15.77
N LEU A 701 -63.61 1.11 -16.12
CA LEU A 701 -63.94 -0.27 -16.45
C LEU A 701 -63.42 -0.54 -17.88
N GLY A 702 -62.17 -0.97 -17.97
CA GLY A 702 -61.53 -1.29 -19.25
C GLY A 702 -62.26 -2.41 -19.99
N HIS A 703 -62.32 -2.32 -21.32
CA HIS A 703 -62.73 -3.44 -22.17
C HIS A 703 -61.84 -4.66 -21.87
N LEU A 704 -62.46 -5.80 -21.55
CA LEU A 704 -61.77 -7.08 -21.59
C LEU A 704 -61.57 -7.47 -23.05
N ASP A 705 -60.30 -7.64 -23.42
CA ASP A 705 -59.92 -8.10 -24.76
C ASP A 705 -60.49 -9.50 -25.04
N GLY A 706 -60.71 -9.83 -26.32
CA GLY A 706 -61.38 -11.06 -26.74
C GLY A 706 -60.69 -12.32 -26.23
N ALA A 707 -59.35 -12.30 -26.13
CA ALA A 707 -58.56 -13.36 -25.52
C ALA A 707 -58.88 -13.55 -24.02
N SER A 708 -59.04 -12.47 -23.26
CA SER A 708 -59.40 -12.52 -21.84
C SER A 708 -60.80 -13.10 -21.62
N VAL A 709 -61.76 -12.75 -22.48
CA VAL A 709 -63.11 -13.35 -22.46
C VAL A 709 -63.07 -14.84 -22.81
N PHE A 710 -62.26 -15.25 -23.78
CA PHE A 710 -62.06 -16.66 -24.12
C PHE A 710 -61.48 -17.47 -22.94
N PHE A 711 -60.40 -17.00 -22.30
CA PHE A 711 -59.81 -17.68 -21.15
C PHE A 711 -60.74 -17.73 -19.94
N ALA A 712 -61.48 -16.65 -19.64
CA ALA A 712 -62.48 -16.66 -18.58
C ALA A 712 -63.61 -17.68 -18.85
N THR A 713 -64.08 -17.75 -20.10
CA THR A 713 -65.13 -18.69 -20.50
C THR A 713 -64.66 -20.14 -20.42
N ALA A 714 -63.42 -20.43 -20.88
CA ALA A 714 -62.81 -21.75 -20.76
C ALA A 714 -62.61 -22.18 -19.31
N LEU A 715 -62.16 -21.28 -18.42
CA LEU A 715 -62.01 -21.55 -16.98
C LEU A 715 -63.35 -21.89 -16.32
N VAL A 716 -64.41 -21.13 -16.63
CA VAL A 716 -65.77 -21.40 -16.14
C VAL A 716 -66.29 -22.75 -16.66
N LEU A 717 -66.03 -23.10 -17.92
CA LEU A 717 -66.42 -24.40 -18.48
C LEU A 717 -65.70 -25.57 -17.75
N VAL A 718 -64.40 -25.44 -17.49
CA VAL A 718 -63.62 -26.46 -16.73
C VAL A 718 -64.15 -26.60 -15.31
N LEU A 719 -64.47 -25.50 -14.63
CA LEU A 719 -65.06 -25.52 -13.29
C LEU A 719 -66.45 -26.18 -13.27
N LEU A 720 -67.31 -25.89 -14.26
CA LEU A 720 -68.61 -26.54 -14.42
C LEU A 720 -68.48 -28.05 -14.69
N CYS A 721 -67.52 -28.46 -15.52
CA CYS A 721 -67.22 -29.88 -15.74
C CYS A 721 -66.70 -30.57 -14.48
N ALA A 722 -65.85 -29.91 -13.69
CA ALA A 722 -65.35 -30.46 -12.43
C ALA A 722 -66.46 -30.61 -11.37
N VAL A 723 -67.31 -29.59 -11.20
CA VAL A 723 -68.48 -29.67 -10.31
C VAL A 723 -69.48 -30.73 -10.80
N GLY A 724 -69.74 -30.81 -12.11
CA GLY A 724 -70.59 -31.84 -12.71
C GLY A 724 -70.07 -33.25 -12.47
N TYR A 725 -68.76 -33.47 -12.61
CA TYR A 725 -68.11 -34.75 -12.32
C TYR A 725 -68.22 -35.12 -10.84
N ILE A 726 -68.00 -34.16 -9.92
CA ILE A 726 -68.15 -34.38 -8.47
C ILE A 726 -69.61 -34.74 -8.13
N LEU A 727 -70.61 -34.07 -8.72
CA LEU A 727 -72.02 -34.38 -8.50
C LEU A 727 -72.41 -35.76 -9.06
N LEU A 728 -71.92 -36.12 -10.25
CA LEU A 728 -72.12 -37.44 -10.86
C LEU A 728 -71.45 -38.59 -10.10
N THR A 729 -70.38 -38.31 -9.34
CA THR A 729 -69.64 -39.31 -8.54
C THR A 729 -69.99 -39.31 -7.05
N SER A 730 -70.92 -38.45 -6.61
CA SER A 730 -71.38 -38.35 -5.21
C SER A 730 -72.87 -38.65 -4.99
N MET A 731 -73.61 -39.04 -6.03
CA MET A 731 -74.92 -39.69 -5.88
C MET A 731 -74.73 -41.22 -5.83
N PRO A 732 -75.24 -41.92 -4.79
CA PRO A 732 -75.12 -43.38 -4.63
C PRO A 732 -76.21 -44.17 -5.37
#